data_AF-A0A6L9KWA2-F1
#
_entry.id   AF-A0A6L9KWA2-F1
#
_cell.length_a   1.000
_cell.length_b   1.000
_cell.length_c   1.000
_cell.angle_alpha   90.00
_cell.angle_beta   90.00
_cell.angle_gamma   90.00
#
_symmetry.space_group_name_H-M   'P 1'
#
loop_
_entity.id
_entity.type
_entity.pdbx_description
1 polymer ?
#
loop_
_entity_poly.entity_id
_entity_poly.type
_entity_poly.pdbx_seq_one_letter_code
_entity_poly.pdbx_strand_id
1 'polypeptide(L)'
;MDITDSWLRRLGYDLEPGVLHRSVKDVRADHPYAREMTLMLQQDGDIRSSAVFEVDHVPAVCFVEADGGIAPEVINDIRQKIWNQNLVSILIVLQDEEAIAYPAPRNLSEQHRLSISDAGRENMLCARNVTSGTIFNKLPDWFERRYRIDRVLQDNLSAVVELLAKQGLTKEQAQLLLGKCIFVSYLEHRAIVGDKYRQHHNLGTLLDLLKRSDGQGLDKLFRQLKRDFNGDLLEIEGGANIGWEDLDGNALDLLAQFLLQTHIRKGQQSLWPYDFKYIPVELISGIYESFLGNQQRDSGAFYTPRHLAYLAVDEAFRGIEAPWKEVVLDGACGSGILLTSAYRRMLGARQALQDNELTYVQRRDILLSGIRGGDISIAACKVTVFSLYLALLEDLAPADILQLQEDQNVKLPELIGNIIAKEHAGDFFAADNQVAKHGTASIVISNPPWFEPSDAKRKSYEHWWQERFGQPLPRRQIALAFARRATDVLKFGGRLCLILPASTLAASGADQYLRGWFSELSPERIYNLADLFFLLFDGAVHPATIVTGVRRSDETIGAIPPRECFDYFVPKGDVSFAFGRLTVHSSDRKRIPTHTVCDNVEVLRTYFWGNELDESLIARLRIYGTLANHSQGDNARFVFCKGFHLTDRSKASKDSQPLQQYPFLCTGFRDNAYPKHRFFISANDLRGFPESITDVADYGSKVGQAFEGVRVIFPDGVERKTLEVRACYTDTPCCFTQSVGAIIDRQQDKYLMQFMASYLRSKLASYLLFYTTFSLSMERPHVKMREIESLPFLLPSDHPSPELAKSIIAKVVELLTPFRDDFHPQNRNWLETRSQIDDLVFDYFGLNENERQVVRDTCQYFIPSRQPASFTSLHRPLHQNPLPQELQNYTRILRKELEVWRDRLSGKGEFQVQLIEPDANPSNSHGVIRISLERDTKPARTFLHVFNTLMDKLKAGEFYPTAGNDAVTVASDFLIYQKPDYYLVKPMMKRLWLSNAAVHDAYRIVKTVRSAPQDK
;
A
#
# COMPACT_ATOMS: atom_id res chain seq x y z
N MET A 1 35.89 21.40 18.02
CA MET A 1 34.44 21.20 17.79
C MET A 1 34.30 19.72 17.52
N ASP A 2 33.27 19.09 18.07
CA ASP A 2 32.90 17.71 17.73
C ASP A 2 32.67 17.64 16.19
N ILE A 3 33.39 16.72 15.51
CA ILE A 3 33.39 16.56 14.05
C ILE A 3 31.96 16.24 13.59
N THR A 4 31.29 15.35 14.31
CA THR A 4 29.92 14.95 14.04
C THR A 4 28.98 16.14 14.08
N ASP A 5 29.02 16.94 15.14
CA ASP A 5 28.16 18.12 15.31
C ASP A 5 28.35 19.16 14.19
N SER A 6 29.59 19.34 13.74
CA SER A 6 29.96 20.24 12.64
C SER A 6 29.32 19.82 11.32
N TRP A 7 29.40 18.53 10.98
CA TRP A 7 28.82 17.97 9.76
C TRP A 7 27.30 17.95 9.78
N LEU A 8 26.69 17.52 10.90
CA LEU A 8 25.24 17.46 11.03
C LEU A 8 24.60 18.84 10.87
N ARG A 9 25.21 19.90 11.44
CA ARG A 9 24.79 21.31 11.27
C ARG A 9 24.85 21.80 9.83
N ARG A 10 25.94 21.49 9.11
CA ARG A 10 26.14 21.92 7.72
C ARG A 10 25.16 21.24 6.77
N LEU A 11 24.94 19.94 6.95
CA LEU A 11 24.01 19.14 6.15
C LEU A 11 22.54 19.28 6.58
N GLY A 12 22.28 19.91 7.73
CA GLY A 12 20.96 20.25 8.25
C GLY A 12 20.23 19.09 8.93
N TYR A 13 20.94 18.07 9.41
CA TYR A 13 20.35 16.92 10.12
C TYR A 13 19.92 17.25 11.55
N ASP A 14 20.46 18.30 12.15
CA ASP A 14 20.13 18.78 13.49
C ASP A 14 18.90 19.72 13.52
N LEU A 15 18.35 20.06 12.35
CA LEU A 15 17.22 20.98 12.21
C LEU A 15 15.85 20.30 12.39
N GLU A 16 15.80 18.97 12.38
CA GLU A 16 14.59 18.18 12.56
C GLU A 16 14.60 17.57 13.97
N PRO A 17 13.80 18.10 14.91
CA PRO A 17 13.77 17.57 16.28
C PRO A 17 13.12 16.19 16.33
N GLY A 18 13.63 15.34 17.22
CA GLY A 18 13.05 14.03 17.51
C GLY A 18 13.36 12.91 16.50
N VAL A 19 14.05 13.21 15.40
CA VAL A 19 14.43 12.23 14.35
C VAL A 19 15.94 12.00 14.24
N LEU A 20 16.74 12.76 14.99
CA LEU A 20 18.19 12.58 15.08
C LEU A 20 18.54 12.08 16.49
N HIS A 21 19.04 10.85 16.57
CA HIS A 21 19.44 10.21 17.82
C HIS A 21 20.96 10.14 17.88
N ARG A 22 21.57 10.66 18.95
CA ARG A 22 23.03 10.70 19.15
C ARG A 22 23.49 9.73 20.24
N SER A 23 22.57 9.31 21.09
CA SER A 23 22.81 8.34 22.14
C SER A 23 21.64 7.40 22.33
N VAL A 24 21.89 6.27 22.98
CA VAL A 24 20.84 5.31 23.38
C VAL A 24 19.73 5.98 24.21
N LYS A 25 20.05 7.02 24.98
CA LYS A 25 19.06 7.75 25.79
C LYS A 25 18.08 8.58 24.96
N ASP A 26 18.46 8.90 23.72
CA ASP A 26 17.60 9.64 22.79
C ASP A 26 16.57 8.70 22.13
N VAL A 27 16.73 7.38 22.29
CA VAL A 27 15.84 6.36 21.72
C VAL A 27 14.77 6.03 22.73
N ARG A 28 13.51 6.26 22.36
CA ARG A 28 12.36 5.89 23.19
C ARG A 28 12.21 4.37 23.24
N ALA A 29 12.00 3.81 24.43
CA ALA A 29 11.81 2.37 24.62
C ALA A 29 10.57 1.81 23.88
N ASP A 30 9.59 2.68 23.61
CA ASP A 30 8.35 2.31 22.93
C ASP A 30 8.42 2.50 21.40
N HIS A 31 9.57 2.92 20.85
CA HIS A 31 9.79 3.10 19.42
C HIS A 31 9.82 1.75 18.66
N PRO A 32 9.20 1.62 17.46
CA PRO A 32 9.15 0.36 16.72
C PRO A 32 10.51 -0.27 16.41
N TYR A 33 11.53 0.57 16.23
CA TYR A 33 12.92 0.19 15.95
C TYR A 33 13.89 0.52 17.09
N ALA A 34 13.38 0.65 18.33
CA ALA A 34 14.18 1.05 19.49
C ALA A 34 15.44 0.19 19.65
N ARG A 35 15.27 -1.13 19.48
CA ARG A 35 16.35 -2.11 19.58
C ARG A 35 17.42 -1.88 18.52
N GLU A 36 17.02 -1.82 17.26
CA GLU A 36 17.95 -1.69 16.13
C GLU A 36 18.77 -0.39 16.23
N MET A 37 18.13 0.71 16.66
CA MET A 37 18.83 1.97 16.93
C MET A 37 19.76 1.90 18.14
N THR A 38 19.33 1.25 19.23
CA THR A 38 20.16 1.06 20.42
C THR A 38 21.45 0.31 20.07
N LEU A 39 21.34 -0.76 19.28
CA LEU A 39 22.50 -1.52 18.79
C LEU A 39 23.45 -0.68 17.92
N MET A 40 22.93 0.29 17.16
CA MET A 40 23.74 1.20 16.37
C MET A 40 24.46 2.23 17.24
N LEU A 41 23.78 2.82 18.22
CA LEU A 41 24.25 3.94 19.05
C LEU A 41 25.08 3.52 20.28
N GLN A 42 25.14 2.23 20.60
CA GLN A 42 25.91 1.73 21.74
C GLN A 42 27.41 1.98 21.56
N GLN A 43 28.02 2.68 22.52
CA GLN A 43 29.43 3.09 22.46
C GLN A 43 30.41 1.92 22.60
N ASP A 44 30.04 0.91 23.39
CA ASP A 44 30.76 -0.36 23.53
C ASP A 44 30.33 -1.41 22.48
N GLY A 45 29.38 -1.06 21.61
CA GLY A 45 28.83 -1.92 20.57
C GLY A 45 29.76 -2.10 19.36
N ASP A 46 29.28 -2.87 18.37
CA ASP A 46 30.07 -3.21 17.18
C ASP A 46 29.94 -2.18 16.03
N ILE A 47 28.94 -1.28 16.08
CA ILE A 47 28.66 -0.27 15.05
C ILE A 47 29.17 1.12 15.48
N ARG A 48 28.96 1.49 16.76
CA ARG A 48 29.44 2.74 17.38
C ARG A 48 29.09 3.98 16.57
N SER A 49 27.83 4.05 16.16
CA SER A 49 27.31 5.20 15.44
C SER A 49 27.35 6.44 16.33
N SER A 50 27.88 7.52 15.78
CA SER A 50 27.89 8.86 16.38
C SER A 50 26.50 9.50 16.35
N ALA A 51 25.70 9.18 15.33
CA ALA A 51 24.32 9.58 15.21
C ALA A 51 23.55 8.67 14.24
N VAL A 52 22.27 8.46 14.51
CA VAL A 52 21.32 7.81 13.61
C VAL A 52 20.23 8.81 13.27
N PHE A 53 19.99 9.00 11.98
CA PHE A 53 18.90 9.85 11.49
C PHE A 53 17.77 8.99 10.94
N GLU A 54 16.59 9.23 11.47
CA GLU A 54 15.34 8.64 11.05
C GLU A 54 14.72 9.47 9.94
N VAL A 55 13.99 8.78 9.07
CA VAL A 55 13.03 9.44 8.21
C VAL A 55 11.70 8.75 8.38
N ASP A 56 10.70 9.48 8.87
CA ASP A 56 9.37 8.94 9.15
C ASP A 56 9.41 7.69 10.05
N HIS A 57 10.16 7.77 11.17
CA HIS A 57 10.38 6.70 12.15
C HIS A 57 11.17 5.48 11.67
N VAL A 58 11.71 5.49 10.45
CA VAL A 58 12.59 4.41 9.97
C VAL A 58 14.04 4.91 9.98
N PRO A 59 14.97 4.22 10.67
CA PRO A 59 16.39 4.54 10.61
C PRO A 59 16.90 4.48 9.17
N ALA A 60 17.38 5.61 8.63
CA ALA A 60 17.71 5.74 7.21
C ALA A 60 19.19 6.02 6.96
N VAL A 61 19.81 6.83 7.84
CA VAL A 61 21.21 7.23 7.74
C VAL A 61 21.92 6.94 9.06
N CYS A 62 23.05 6.25 8.98
CA CYS A 62 23.96 6.01 10.10
C CYS A 62 25.22 6.85 9.91
N PHE A 63 25.61 7.60 10.94
CA PHE A 63 26.82 8.42 10.94
C PHE A 63 27.88 7.78 11.84
N VAL A 64 29.11 7.69 11.36
CA VAL A 64 30.25 7.15 12.12
C VAL A 64 31.38 8.16 12.08
N GLU A 65 31.87 8.56 13.24
CA GLU A 65 33.02 9.47 13.36
C GLU A 65 34.34 8.72 13.20
N ALA A 66 35.26 9.29 12.44
CA ALA A 66 36.55 8.71 12.06
C ALA A 66 37.71 9.66 12.37
N ASP A 67 38.01 9.87 13.66
CA ASP A 67 39.15 10.68 14.09
C ASP A 67 40.47 10.00 13.66
N GLY A 68 41.15 10.58 12.66
CA GLY A 68 42.35 10.00 12.03
C GLY A 68 42.10 8.93 10.95
N GLY A 69 40.84 8.71 10.55
CA GLY A 69 40.43 7.76 9.51
C GLY A 69 40.04 6.37 10.05
N ILE A 70 39.20 5.64 9.30
CA ILE A 70 38.79 4.26 9.63
C ILE A 70 39.29 3.32 8.53
N ALA A 71 39.87 2.18 8.93
CA ALA A 71 40.31 1.15 8.01
C ALA A 71 39.12 0.64 7.15
N PRO A 72 39.28 0.44 5.83
CA PRO A 72 38.20 -0.03 4.95
C PRO A 72 37.52 -1.32 5.42
N GLU A 73 38.25 -2.18 6.14
CA GLU A 73 37.76 -3.42 6.75
C GLU A 73 36.68 -3.10 7.80
N VAL A 74 36.96 -2.15 8.71
CA VAL A 74 36.01 -1.73 9.75
C VAL A 74 34.77 -1.09 9.15
N ILE A 75 34.92 -0.27 8.10
CA ILE A 75 33.77 0.30 7.37
C ILE A 75 32.91 -0.83 6.79
N ASN A 76 33.52 -1.83 6.19
CA ASN A 76 32.79 -2.97 5.64
C ASN A 76 32.11 -3.81 6.72
N ASP A 77 32.72 -3.97 7.90
CA ASP A 77 32.10 -4.66 9.03
C ASP A 77 30.87 -3.91 9.53
N ILE A 78 30.92 -2.58 9.59
CA ILE A 78 29.77 -1.73 9.95
C ILE A 78 28.67 -1.86 8.89
N ARG A 79 29.02 -1.76 7.61
CA ARG A 79 28.07 -1.90 6.50
C ARG A 79 27.41 -3.28 6.51
N GLN A 80 28.16 -4.36 6.81
CA GLN A 80 27.60 -5.71 6.95
C GLN A 80 26.52 -5.77 8.03
N LYS A 81 26.78 -5.19 9.21
CA LYS A 81 25.84 -5.20 10.34
C LYS A 81 24.57 -4.42 10.00
N ILE A 82 24.73 -3.22 9.45
CA ILE A 82 23.61 -2.38 8.96
C ILE A 82 22.81 -3.11 7.87
N TRP A 83 23.49 -3.76 6.93
CA TRP A 83 22.87 -4.53 5.87
C TRP A 83 22.05 -5.71 6.43
N ASN A 84 22.56 -6.43 7.44
CA ASN A 84 21.82 -7.48 8.14
C ASN A 84 20.59 -6.95 8.89
N GLN A 85 20.59 -5.69 9.38
CA GLN A 85 19.41 -5.08 9.99
C GLN A 85 18.28 -4.77 8.99
N ASN A 86 18.61 -4.57 7.70
CA ASN A 86 17.67 -4.22 6.63
C ASN A 86 16.88 -2.92 6.83
N LEU A 87 17.44 -1.94 7.54
CA LEU A 87 16.80 -0.64 7.82
C LEU A 87 17.56 0.51 7.16
N VAL A 88 18.77 0.79 7.68
CA VAL A 88 19.60 1.89 7.20
C VAL A 88 20.08 1.62 5.78
N SER A 89 19.93 2.62 4.91
CA SER A 89 20.32 2.53 3.51
C SER A 89 21.65 3.23 3.22
N ILE A 90 22.03 4.20 4.04
CA ILE A 90 23.20 5.06 3.84
C ILE A 90 24.06 5.07 5.11
N LEU A 91 25.35 4.77 4.96
CA LEU A 91 26.37 5.00 5.99
C LEU A 91 27.19 6.23 5.58
N ILE A 92 27.35 7.20 6.48
CA ILE A 92 28.21 8.38 6.26
C ILE A 92 29.35 8.36 7.30
N VAL A 93 30.57 8.22 6.81
CA VAL A 93 31.78 8.30 7.62
C VAL A 93 32.26 9.74 7.65
N LEU A 94 32.36 10.33 8.84
CA LEU A 94 32.69 11.73 9.07
C LEU A 94 34.15 11.87 9.49
N GLN A 95 34.91 12.70 8.78
CA GLN A 95 36.29 13.09 9.11
C GLN A 95 36.38 14.62 9.21
N ASP A 96 37.53 15.16 9.60
CA ASP A 96 37.73 16.59 9.80
C ASP A 96 37.33 17.44 8.58
N GLU A 97 37.80 17.08 7.38
CA GLU A 97 37.65 17.87 6.14
C GLU A 97 36.84 17.16 5.04
N GLU A 98 36.53 15.88 5.22
CA GLU A 98 35.73 15.09 4.27
C GLU A 98 34.68 14.21 4.97
N ALA A 99 33.56 13.99 4.28
CA ALA A 99 32.58 12.96 4.61
C ALA A 99 32.46 11.98 3.45
N ILE A 100 32.38 10.68 3.74
CA ILE A 100 32.28 9.64 2.71
C ILE A 100 31.00 8.84 2.94
N ALA A 101 30.09 8.90 1.96
CA ALA A 101 28.86 8.14 1.96
C ALA A 101 29.03 6.80 1.23
N TYR A 102 28.49 5.74 1.84
CA TYR A 102 28.48 4.37 1.36
C TYR A 102 27.05 3.82 1.32
N PRO A 103 26.72 2.98 0.32
CA PRO A 103 25.51 2.18 0.34
C PRO A 103 25.64 1.05 1.35
N ALA A 104 24.53 0.63 1.97
CA ALA A 104 24.53 -0.52 2.88
C ALA A 104 25.03 -1.83 2.20
N PRO A 105 24.58 -2.23 0.99
CA PRO A 105 25.06 -3.45 0.36
C PRO A 105 26.50 -3.34 -0.17
N ARG A 106 27.36 -4.35 0.09
CA ARG A 106 28.77 -4.38 -0.36
C ARG A 106 28.94 -4.36 -1.87
N ASN A 107 28.04 -5.03 -2.59
CA ASN A 107 28.14 -5.25 -4.03
C ASN A 107 28.09 -3.95 -4.84
N LEU A 108 27.72 -2.85 -4.18
CA LEU A 108 27.80 -1.50 -4.69
C LEU A 108 29.08 -0.85 -4.14
N SER A 109 30.01 -0.57 -5.04
CA SER A 109 31.33 0.01 -4.74
C SER A 109 31.38 1.53 -4.94
N GLU A 110 30.34 2.12 -5.55
CA GLU A 110 30.26 3.56 -5.75
C GLU A 110 30.10 4.26 -4.39
N GLN A 111 31.09 5.07 -4.04
CA GLN A 111 31.13 5.89 -2.82
C GLN A 111 31.05 7.36 -3.21
N HIS A 112 30.38 8.18 -2.40
CA HIS A 112 30.34 9.63 -2.62
C HIS A 112 31.14 10.35 -1.55
N ARG A 113 32.20 11.02 -1.98
CA ARG A 113 33.01 11.88 -1.14
C ARG A 113 32.46 13.30 -1.19
N LEU A 114 32.41 13.94 -0.03
CA LEU A 114 31.97 15.30 0.14
C LEU A 114 33.03 16.07 0.92
N SER A 115 33.61 17.10 0.31
CA SER A 115 34.47 18.03 1.04
C SER A 115 33.62 18.95 1.91
N ILE A 116 34.17 19.38 3.04
CA ILE A 116 33.53 20.30 3.96
C ILE A 116 33.19 21.66 3.33
N SER A 117 33.91 22.07 2.27
CA SER A 117 33.62 23.30 1.50
C SER A 117 32.35 23.19 0.67
N ASP A 118 32.06 21.98 0.19
CA ASP A 118 30.88 21.65 -0.63
C ASP A 118 29.71 21.16 0.22
N ALA A 119 29.95 21.02 1.54
CA ALA A 119 28.95 20.65 2.53
C ALA A 119 27.99 21.82 2.74
N GLY A 120 26.84 21.72 2.08
CA GLY A 120 25.77 22.69 2.20
C GLY A 120 24.40 22.03 2.19
N ARG A 121 23.38 22.80 2.57
CA ARG A 121 21.99 22.36 2.65
C ARG A 121 21.35 22.07 1.28
N GLU A 122 22.07 22.32 0.19
CA GLU A 122 21.67 21.96 -1.17
C GLU A 122 22.35 20.70 -1.71
N ASN A 123 23.33 20.16 -0.96
CA ASN A 123 24.07 18.97 -1.34
C ASN A 123 23.16 17.74 -1.44
N MET A 124 23.50 16.77 -2.29
CA MET A 124 22.77 15.51 -2.42
C MET A 124 22.57 14.77 -1.09
N LEU A 125 23.56 14.78 -0.20
CA LEU A 125 23.55 14.07 1.09
C LEU A 125 22.92 14.88 2.24
N CYS A 126 22.36 16.06 1.97
CA CYS A 126 21.72 16.86 3.00
C CYS A 126 20.42 16.20 3.51
N ALA A 127 20.03 16.52 4.74
CA ALA A 127 18.83 15.97 5.37
C ALA A 127 17.58 16.15 4.47
N ARG A 128 17.41 17.32 3.85
CA ARG A 128 16.30 17.62 2.94
C ARG A 128 16.18 16.61 1.79
N ASN A 129 17.29 16.24 1.15
CA ASN A 129 17.27 15.36 -0.02
C ASN A 129 17.08 13.88 0.38
N VAL A 130 17.51 13.51 1.59
CA VAL A 130 17.23 12.21 2.19
C VAL A 130 15.76 12.13 2.60
N THR A 131 15.26 13.12 3.35
CA THR A 131 13.86 13.22 3.78
C THR A 131 12.90 13.31 2.59
N SER A 132 13.21 14.09 1.53
CA SER A 132 12.36 14.14 0.33
C SER A 132 12.48 12.92 -0.60
N GLY A 133 13.49 12.07 -0.37
CA GLY A 133 13.83 10.95 -1.26
C GLY A 133 14.44 11.35 -2.59
N THR A 134 14.83 12.61 -2.78
CA THR A 134 15.55 13.06 -3.99
C THR A 134 16.83 12.28 -4.24
N ILE A 135 17.47 11.77 -3.18
CA ILE A 135 18.69 10.95 -3.28
C ILE A 135 18.50 9.64 -4.08
N PHE A 136 17.31 9.03 -4.08
CA PHE A 136 17.05 7.83 -4.90
C PHE A 136 17.22 8.07 -6.38
N ASN A 137 16.81 9.24 -6.87
CA ASN A 137 16.89 9.53 -8.30
C ASN A 137 18.34 9.71 -8.74
N LYS A 138 19.17 10.24 -7.84
CA LYS A 138 20.59 10.44 -8.09
C LYS A 138 21.36 9.12 -7.97
N LEU A 139 20.96 8.25 -7.03
CA LEU A 139 21.62 6.98 -6.71
C LEU A 139 20.63 5.81 -6.65
N PRO A 140 19.97 5.43 -7.77
CA PRO A 140 18.92 4.41 -7.76
C PRO A 140 19.42 3.04 -7.31
N ASP A 141 20.64 2.67 -7.70
CA ASP A 141 21.25 1.37 -7.41
C ASP A 141 21.39 1.11 -5.91
N TRP A 142 21.66 2.17 -5.12
CA TRP A 142 21.85 2.10 -3.66
C TRP A 142 20.63 1.56 -2.92
N PHE A 143 19.46 1.63 -3.54
CA PHE A 143 18.21 1.27 -2.89
C PHE A 143 17.42 0.17 -3.60
N GLU A 144 18.04 -0.52 -4.55
CA GLU A 144 17.38 -1.63 -5.24
C GLU A 144 17.09 -2.80 -4.30
N ARG A 145 15.84 -3.29 -4.32
CA ARG A 145 15.39 -4.41 -3.49
C ARG A 145 16.20 -5.69 -3.66
N ARG A 146 16.76 -5.95 -4.86
CA ARG A 146 17.53 -7.18 -5.13
C ARG A 146 18.80 -7.30 -4.27
N TYR A 147 19.28 -6.19 -3.71
CA TYR A 147 20.46 -6.18 -2.84
C TYR A 147 20.11 -6.22 -1.35
N ARG A 148 18.83 -6.14 -0.97
CA ARG A 148 18.42 -6.22 0.43
C ARG A 148 18.53 -7.66 0.95
N ILE A 149 18.86 -7.79 2.24
CA ILE A 149 19.11 -9.08 2.89
C ILE A 149 17.89 -10.01 2.85
N ASP A 150 16.67 -9.48 2.99
CA ASP A 150 15.44 -10.26 2.88
C ASP A 150 15.36 -11.00 1.54
N ARG A 151 15.64 -10.29 0.44
CA ARG A 151 15.60 -10.91 -0.88
C ARG A 151 16.75 -11.89 -1.11
N VAL A 152 17.96 -11.54 -0.70
CA VAL A 152 19.13 -12.40 -0.84
C VAL A 152 18.97 -13.70 -0.05
N LEU A 153 18.47 -13.62 1.18
CA LEU A 153 18.22 -14.78 2.05
C LEU A 153 17.10 -15.67 1.49
N GLN A 154 16.00 -15.08 1.01
CA GLN A 154 14.90 -15.81 0.36
C GLN A 154 15.35 -16.54 -0.91
N ASP A 155 16.12 -15.88 -1.77
CA ASP A 155 16.62 -16.48 -3.02
C ASP A 155 17.59 -17.65 -2.73
N ASN A 156 18.46 -17.50 -1.72
CA ASN A 156 19.38 -18.56 -1.29
C ASN A 156 18.63 -19.75 -0.66
N LEU A 157 17.65 -19.51 0.22
CA LEU A 157 16.85 -20.58 0.82
C LEU A 157 16.11 -21.40 -0.24
N SER A 158 15.51 -20.74 -1.22
CA SER A 158 14.80 -21.39 -2.32
C SER A 158 15.76 -22.27 -3.14
N ALA A 159 16.97 -21.78 -3.40
CA ALA A 159 17.98 -22.54 -4.14
C ALA A 159 18.49 -23.77 -3.37
N VAL A 160 18.70 -23.67 -2.05
CA VAL A 160 19.12 -24.82 -1.23
C VAL A 160 18.05 -25.90 -1.21
N VAL A 161 16.78 -25.54 -1.05
CA VAL A 161 15.67 -26.51 -1.10
C VAL A 161 15.61 -27.23 -2.44
N GLU A 162 15.73 -26.50 -3.55
CA GLU A 162 15.76 -27.10 -4.90
C GLU A 162 16.92 -28.10 -5.06
N LEU A 163 18.08 -27.83 -4.44
CA LEU A 163 19.25 -28.70 -4.53
C LEU A 163 19.18 -29.90 -3.58
N LEU A 164 18.73 -29.72 -2.34
CA LEU A 164 18.48 -30.82 -1.40
C LEU A 164 17.39 -31.77 -1.96
N ALA A 165 16.37 -31.22 -2.62
CA ALA A 165 15.35 -32.04 -3.28
C ALA A 165 15.92 -32.91 -4.41
N LYS A 166 16.93 -32.42 -5.14
CA LYS A 166 17.65 -33.21 -6.14
C LYS A 166 18.53 -34.29 -5.53
N GLN A 167 18.89 -34.18 -4.24
CA GLN A 167 19.64 -35.17 -3.48
C GLN A 167 18.72 -36.22 -2.81
N GLY A 168 17.41 -36.17 -3.06
CA GLY A 168 16.47 -37.20 -2.58
C GLY A 168 15.70 -36.84 -1.31
N LEU A 169 15.92 -35.65 -0.73
CA LEU A 169 15.09 -35.15 0.37
C LEU A 169 13.73 -34.66 -0.16
N THR A 170 12.68 -34.82 0.64
CA THR A 170 11.42 -34.11 0.34
C THR A 170 11.58 -32.62 0.59
N LYS A 171 10.70 -31.82 -0.02
CA LYS A 171 10.71 -30.38 0.17
C LYS A 171 10.52 -30.01 1.64
N GLU A 172 9.63 -30.71 2.33
CA GLU A 172 9.31 -30.52 3.74
C GLU A 172 10.51 -30.85 4.64
N GLN A 173 11.28 -31.89 4.31
CA GLN A 173 12.51 -32.25 5.01
C GLN A 173 13.59 -31.17 4.85
N ALA A 174 13.84 -30.73 3.62
CA ALA A 174 14.79 -29.66 3.33
C ALA A 174 14.42 -28.36 4.05
N GLN A 175 13.12 -28.05 4.10
CA GLN A 175 12.62 -26.87 4.79
C GLN A 175 12.81 -26.95 6.31
N LEU A 176 12.53 -28.11 6.91
CA LEU A 176 12.73 -28.34 8.33
C LEU A 176 14.21 -28.21 8.72
N LEU A 177 15.13 -28.79 7.94
CA LEU A 177 16.57 -28.72 8.21
C LEU A 177 17.10 -27.29 8.17
N LEU A 178 16.74 -26.52 7.14
CA LEU A 178 17.11 -25.11 7.06
C LEU A 178 16.50 -24.29 8.21
N GLY A 179 15.27 -24.61 8.60
CA GLY A 179 14.62 -23.99 9.74
C GLY A 179 15.38 -24.22 11.05
N LYS A 180 15.84 -25.46 11.26
CA LYS A 180 16.70 -25.86 12.37
C LYS A 180 18.04 -25.12 12.37
N CYS A 181 18.68 -24.99 11.20
CA CYS A 181 19.94 -24.25 11.07
C CYS A 181 19.76 -22.77 11.46
N ILE A 182 18.74 -22.09 10.93
CA ILE A 182 18.46 -20.68 11.26
C ILE A 182 18.23 -20.51 12.77
N PHE A 183 17.47 -21.41 13.39
CA PHE A 183 17.19 -21.35 14.83
C PHE A 183 18.45 -21.43 15.67
N VAL A 184 19.30 -22.43 15.40
CA VAL A 184 20.52 -22.63 16.18
C VAL A 184 21.50 -21.49 15.90
N SER A 185 21.62 -21.03 14.66
CA SER A 185 22.42 -19.82 14.36
C SER A 185 21.92 -18.59 15.13
N TYR A 186 20.60 -18.41 15.29
CA TYR A 186 20.06 -17.33 16.13
C TYR A 186 20.50 -17.47 17.59
N LEU A 187 20.38 -18.66 18.17
CA LEU A 187 20.79 -18.92 19.55
C LEU A 187 22.30 -18.73 19.76
N GLU A 188 23.12 -19.18 18.81
CA GLU A 188 24.58 -19.06 18.87
C GLU A 188 25.04 -17.61 18.71
N HIS A 189 24.53 -16.89 17.71
CA HIS A 189 24.95 -15.52 17.40
C HIS A 189 24.53 -14.51 18.48
N ARG A 190 23.48 -14.82 19.25
CA ARG A 190 23.03 -14.03 20.41
C ARG A 190 23.56 -14.55 21.75
N ALA A 191 24.51 -15.50 21.72
CA ALA A 191 25.14 -16.10 22.89
C ALA A 191 24.18 -16.81 23.89
N ILE A 192 22.94 -17.09 23.48
CA ILE A 192 22.01 -17.95 24.24
C ILE A 192 22.55 -19.37 24.29
N VAL A 193 23.13 -19.84 23.18
CA VAL A 193 23.96 -21.05 23.10
C VAL A 193 25.40 -20.58 22.89
N GLY A 194 25.96 -19.96 23.92
CA GLY A 194 27.33 -19.43 23.91
C GLY A 194 28.40 -20.47 24.28
N ASP A 195 29.65 -20.02 24.37
CA ASP A 195 30.80 -20.91 24.66
C ASP A 195 30.67 -21.66 25.98
N LYS A 196 30.16 -20.99 27.03
CA LYS A 196 29.96 -21.61 28.34
C LYS A 196 28.99 -22.79 28.28
N TYR A 197 27.84 -22.60 27.63
CA TYR A 197 26.84 -23.66 27.44
C TYR A 197 27.42 -24.82 26.64
N ARG A 198 28.09 -24.53 25.52
CA ARG A 198 28.74 -25.56 24.69
C ARG A 198 29.80 -26.35 25.45
N GLN A 199 30.64 -25.69 26.23
CA GLN A 199 31.65 -26.37 27.07
C GLN A 199 31.00 -27.26 28.13
N HIS A 200 29.96 -26.76 28.80
CA HIS A 200 29.23 -27.51 29.82
C HIS A 200 28.59 -28.80 29.26
N HIS A 201 27.99 -28.71 28.08
CA HIS A 201 27.33 -29.85 27.43
C HIS A 201 28.23 -30.64 26.44
N ASN A 202 29.50 -30.25 26.31
CA ASN A 202 30.47 -30.80 25.35
C ASN A 202 29.91 -30.83 23.91
N LEU A 203 29.55 -29.66 23.39
CA LEU A 203 28.94 -29.45 22.07
C LEU A 203 29.87 -28.63 21.15
N GLY A 204 29.84 -28.93 19.85
CA GLY A 204 30.47 -28.10 18.81
C GLY A 204 29.57 -26.95 18.36
N THR A 205 30.12 -26.03 17.55
CA THR A 205 29.30 -25.00 16.87
C THR A 205 28.58 -25.61 15.68
N LEU A 206 27.39 -25.10 15.34
CA LEU A 206 26.62 -25.62 14.20
C LEU A 206 27.46 -25.62 12.91
N LEU A 207 28.12 -24.51 12.62
CA LEU A 207 28.87 -24.34 11.38
C LEU A 207 30.08 -25.29 11.30
N ASP A 208 30.80 -25.49 12.41
CA ASP A 208 31.96 -26.40 12.41
C ASP A 208 31.52 -27.86 12.24
N LEU A 209 30.41 -28.25 12.87
CA LEU A 209 29.84 -29.59 12.73
C LEU A 209 29.39 -29.86 11.29
N LEU A 210 28.73 -28.88 10.65
CA LEU A 210 28.34 -28.99 9.24
C LEU A 210 29.55 -29.08 8.30
N LYS A 211 30.58 -28.24 8.49
CA LYS A 211 31.81 -28.27 7.69
C LYS A 211 32.60 -29.57 7.79
N ARG A 212 32.52 -30.23 8.95
CA ARG A 212 33.17 -31.54 9.20
C ARG A 212 32.30 -32.71 8.78
N SER A 213 31.08 -32.46 8.31
CA SER A 213 30.06 -33.47 8.03
C SER A 213 29.82 -34.39 9.24
N ASP A 214 29.84 -33.83 10.46
CA ASP A 214 29.66 -34.56 11.72
C ASP A 214 28.18 -34.69 12.10
N GLY A 215 27.49 -35.65 11.47
CA GLY A 215 26.08 -35.94 11.73
C GLY A 215 25.78 -36.32 13.19
N GLN A 216 26.69 -37.05 13.85
CA GLN A 216 26.52 -37.44 15.26
C GLN A 216 26.61 -36.24 16.21
N GLY A 217 27.55 -35.33 15.96
CA GLY A 217 27.68 -34.08 16.71
C GLY A 217 26.45 -33.19 16.54
N LEU A 218 25.89 -33.12 15.33
CA LEU A 218 24.64 -32.40 15.06
C LEU A 218 23.46 -33.03 15.82
N ASP A 219 23.28 -34.35 15.77
CA ASP A 219 22.21 -35.02 16.51
C ASP A 219 22.35 -34.81 18.03
N LYS A 220 23.59 -34.78 18.55
CA LYS A 220 23.84 -34.47 19.96
C LYS A 220 23.43 -33.03 20.29
N LEU A 221 23.80 -32.06 19.47
CA LEU A 221 23.45 -30.66 19.62
C LEU A 221 21.92 -30.45 19.64
N PHE A 222 21.20 -30.97 18.64
CA PHE A 222 19.75 -30.82 18.56
C PHE A 222 19.00 -31.55 19.68
N ARG A 223 19.44 -32.75 20.09
CA ARG A 223 18.86 -33.45 21.24
C ARG A 223 19.04 -32.68 22.55
N GLN A 224 20.21 -32.08 22.76
CA GLN A 224 20.48 -31.28 23.95
C GLN A 224 19.59 -30.03 23.98
N LEU A 225 19.51 -29.29 22.87
CA LEU A 225 18.65 -28.11 22.76
C LEU A 225 17.18 -28.45 22.97
N LYS A 226 16.70 -29.58 22.43
CA LYS A 226 15.32 -30.04 22.65
C LYS A 226 15.03 -30.24 24.13
N ARG A 227 15.96 -30.84 24.88
CA ARG A 227 15.80 -31.15 26.31
C ARG A 227 15.72 -29.89 27.17
N ASP A 228 16.59 -28.93 26.90
CA ASP A 228 16.81 -27.79 27.76
C ASP A 228 15.82 -26.65 27.43
N PHE A 229 15.46 -26.45 26.15
CA PHE A 229 14.54 -25.39 25.72
C PHE A 229 13.09 -25.86 25.46
N ASN A 230 12.73 -27.12 25.73
CA ASN A 230 11.37 -27.69 25.49
C ASN A 230 10.87 -27.54 24.03
N GLY A 231 11.61 -28.15 23.09
CA GLY A 231 11.44 -27.88 21.65
C GLY A 231 10.58 -28.88 20.87
N ASP A 232 9.24 -28.77 20.93
CA ASP A 232 8.36 -29.36 19.90
C ASP A 232 8.50 -28.68 18.53
N LEU A 233 9.13 -27.51 18.53
CA LEU A 233 9.44 -26.68 17.37
C LEU A 233 10.38 -27.36 16.35
N LEU A 234 11.24 -28.25 16.83
CA LEU A 234 12.27 -28.91 16.02
C LEU A 234 11.77 -30.22 15.39
N GLU A 235 10.50 -30.58 15.56
CA GLU A 235 9.98 -31.89 15.14
C GLU A 235 8.64 -31.80 14.40
N ILE A 236 8.40 -32.78 13.53
CA ILE A 236 7.10 -33.02 12.90
C ILE A 236 6.45 -34.24 13.55
N GLU A 237 5.29 -34.05 14.18
CA GLU A 237 4.43 -35.15 14.61
C GLU A 237 3.92 -35.91 13.37
N GLY A 238 4.14 -37.23 13.32
CA GLY A 238 3.57 -38.10 12.26
C GLY A 238 4.43 -38.33 11.00
N GLY A 239 5.65 -37.78 10.89
CA GLY A 239 6.63 -38.16 9.84
C GLY A 239 7.50 -37.02 9.28
N ALA A 240 8.61 -37.40 8.62
CA ALA A 240 9.65 -36.56 7.96
C ALA A 240 10.81 -36.00 8.82
N ASN A 241 11.00 -36.45 10.06
CA ASN A 241 12.26 -36.20 10.76
C ASN A 241 13.35 -37.09 10.13
N ILE A 242 14.34 -36.49 9.47
CA ILE A 242 15.59 -37.14 9.09
C ILE A 242 16.58 -36.97 10.24
N GLY A 243 17.28 -38.05 10.62
CA GLY A 243 18.41 -37.98 11.53
C GLY A 243 19.58 -37.25 10.87
N TRP A 244 20.32 -36.43 11.62
CA TRP A 244 21.46 -35.72 11.04
C TRP A 244 22.58 -36.68 10.63
N GLU A 245 22.64 -37.87 11.23
CA GLU A 245 23.50 -38.98 10.84
C GLU A 245 23.15 -39.63 9.48
N ASP A 246 21.89 -39.52 9.03
CA ASP A 246 21.42 -40.12 7.78
C ASP A 246 21.65 -39.22 6.55
N LEU A 247 22.08 -37.97 6.78
CA LEU A 247 22.34 -36.99 5.72
C LEU A 247 23.69 -37.25 5.06
N ASP A 248 23.72 -37.20 3.72
CA ASP A 248 24.98 -37.29 3.00
C ASP A 248 25.87 -36.04 3.24
N GLY A 249 27.18 -36.19 3.00
CA GLY A 249 28.13 -35.10 3.19
C GLY A 249 27.89 -33.89 2.28
N ASN A 250 27.24 -34.07 1.13
CA ASN A 250 26.95 -32.99 0.19
C ASN A 250 25.77 -32.13 0.67
N ALA A 251 24.78 -32.75 1.31
CA ALA A 251 23.65 -32.08 1.94
C ALA A 251 24.13 -31.24 3.13
N LEU A 252 25.01 -31.79 3.97
CA LEU A 252 25.62 -31.07 5.08
C LEU A 252 26.50 -29.90 4.61
N ASP A 253 27.31 -30.10 3.57
CA ASP A 253 28.11 -29.03 2.97
C ASP A 253 27.22 -27.92 2.38
N LEU A 254 26.11 -28.28 1.73
CA LEU A 254 25.17 -27.31 1.19
C LEU A 254 24.52 -26.45 2.30
N LEU A 255 24.22 -27.05 3.46
CA LEU A 255 23.77 -26.32 4.64
C LEU A 255 24.89 -25.42 5.21
N ALA A 256 26.14 -25.88 5.21
CA ALA A 256 27.28 -25.04 5.60
C ALA A 256 27.46 -23.84 4.65
N GLN A 257 27.39 -24.07 3.34
CA GLN A 257 27.47 -23.03 2.31
C GLN A 257 26.37 -21.99 2.46
N PHE A 258 25.16 -22.42 2.84
CA PHE A 258 24.06 -21.52 3.14
C PHE A 258 24.39 -20.56 4.29
N LEU A 259 24.90 -21.07 5.42
CA LEU A 259 25.27 -20.25 6.58
C LEU A 259 26.45 -19.30 6.28
N LEU A 260 27.38 -19.73 5.43
CA LEU A 260 28.47 -18.90 4.90
C LEU A 260 28.02 -17.89 3.84
N GLN A 261 26.73 -17.88 3.50
CA GLN A 261 26.15 -17.07 2.45
C GLN A 261 26.82 -17.24 1.07
N THR A 262 27.17 -18.46 0.68
CA THR A 262 27.51 -18.73 -0.72
C THR A 262 26.28 -18.45 -1.59
N HIS A 263 26.41 -17.64 -2.64
CA HIS A 263 25.38 -17.47 -3.65
C HIS A 263 25.17 -18.82 -4.36
N ILE A 264 24.21 -19.59 -3.87
CA ILE A 264 24.03 -21.01 -4.20
C ILE A 264 23.87 -21.24 -5.71
N ARG A 265 23.15 -20.34 -6.40
CA ARG A 265 22.95 -20.43 -7.85
C ARG A 265 24.19 -20.04 -8.68
N LYS A 266 25.11 -19.26 -8.12
CA LYS A 266 26.32 -18.77 -8.80
C LYS A 266 27.60 -19.48 -8.34
N GLY A 267 27.57 -20.24 -7.24
CA GLY A 267 28.73 -20.88 -6.63
C GLY A 267 29.74 -19.90 -6.01
N GLN A 268 29.41 -18.62 -5.91
CA GLN A 268 30.32 -17.58 -5.41
C GLN A 268 30.08 -17.36 -3.91
N GLN A 269 31.13 -17.51 -3.09
CA GLN A 269 31.05 -17.15 -1.67
C GLN A 269 30.75 -15.65 -1.52
N SER A 270 29.75 -15.31 -0.71
CA SER A 270 29.62 -13.93 -0.26
C SER A 270 30.72 -13.61 0.75
N LEU A 271 31.15 -12.36 0.74
CA LEU A 271 32.13 -11.86 1.69
C LEU A 271 31.50 -11.51 3.05
N TRP A 272 30.17 -11.51 3.17
CA TRP A 272 29.44 -11.04 4.35
C TRP A 272 28.43 -12.09 4.86
N PRO A 273 28.79 -13.00 5.77
CA PRO A 273 27.84 -14.00 6.28
C PRO A 273 26.61 -13.36 6.94
N TYR A 274 25.55 -14.16 7.04
CA TYR A 274 24.36 -13.78 7.80
C TYR A 274 24.70 -13.60 9.27
N ASP A 275 24.22 -12.52 9.87
CA ASP A 275 24.36 -12.26 11.30
C ASP A 275 23.00 -12.11 11.97
N PHE A 276 22.52 -13.22 12.54
CA PHE A 276 21.23 -13.30 13.25
C PHE A 276 21.17 -12.50 14.56
N LYS A 277 22.29 -11.90 15.02
CA LYS A 277 22.27 -10.86 16.06
C LYS A 277 21.56 -9.59 15.58
N TYR A 278 21.75 -9.25 14.31
CA TYR A 278 21.25 -8.03 13.67
C TYR A 278 20.02 -8.26 12.81
N ILE A 279 19.82 -9.47 12.26
CA ILE A 279 18.62 -9.80 11.49
C ILE A 279 17.36 -9.75 12.40
N PRO A 280 16.36 -8.92 12.05
CA PRO A 280 15.11 -8.82 12.82
C PRO A 280 14.29 -10.11 12.75
N VAL A 281 13.61 -10.45 13.84
CA VAL A 281 12.77 -11.66 13.94
C VAL A 281 11.63 -11.64 12.89
N GLU A 282 11.08 -10.47 12.60
CA GLU A 282 10.01 -10.31 11.60
C GLU A 282 10.50 -10.61 10.19
N LEU A 283 11.77 -10.32 9.89
CA LEU A 283 12.36 -10.64 8.58
C LEU A 283 12.44 -12.16 8.39
N ILE A 284 12.77 -12.88 9.45
CA ILE A 284 12.79 -14.35 9.46
C ILE A 284 11.38 -14.91 9.22
N SER A 285 10.36 -14.36 9.89
CA SER A 285 8.96 -14.79 9.74
C SER A 285 8.47 -14.71 8.28
N GLY A 286 8.77 -13.60 7.58
CA GLY A 286 8.36 -13.41 6.19
C GLY A 286 9.06 -14.31 5.19
N ILE A 287 10.30 -14.68 5.49
CA ILE A 287 11.09 -15.58 4.67
C ILE A 287 10.55 -17.01 4.77
N TYR A 288 10.20 -17.47 5.98
CA TYR A 288 9.60 -18.79 6.17
C TYR A 288 8.29 -18.95 5.40
N GLU A 289 7.49 -17.90 5.27
CA GLU A 289 6.22 -17.95 4.53
C GLU A 289 6.46 -18.24 3.04
N SER A 290 7.29 -17.43 2.38
CA SER A 290 7.65 -17.67 0.97
C SER A 290 8.35 -19.02 0.79
N PHE A 291 9.08 -19.46 1.80
CA PHE A 291 9.87 -20.68 1.77
C PHE A 291 8.99 -21.92 1.87
N LEU A 292 8.00 -21.93 2.75
CA LEU A 292 7.06 -23.03 2.98
C LEU A 292 5.92 -23.05 1.96
N GLY A 293 5.52 -21.88 1.42
CA GLY A 293 4.25 -21.64 0.75
C GLY A 293 4.13 -21.84 -0.77
N ASN A 294 4.77 -22.82 -1.42
CA ASN A 294 4.55 -23.03 -2.87
C ASN A 294 3.11 -23.46 -3.24
N GLN A 295 2.26 -23.82 -2.26
CA GLN A 295 0.84 -24.15 -2.47
C GLN A 295 -0.13 -23.07 -1.94
N GLN A 296 0.37 -21.97 -1.36
CA GLN A 296 -0.45 -20.99 -0.63
C GLN A 296 -1.09 -19.89 -1.50
N ARG A 297 -0.62 -19.72 -2.76
CA ARG A 297 -1.21 -18.75 -3.70
C ARG A 297 -2.61 -19.16 -4.17
N ASP A 298 -2.85 -20.45 -4.34
CA ASP A 298 -4.17 -20.98 -4.74
C ASP A 298 -5.20 -20.89 -3.61
N SER A 299 -4.75 -20.79 -2.35
CA SER A 299 -5.58 -20.55 -1.17
C SER A 299 -5.68 -19.07 -0.76
N GLY A 300 -5.09 -18.14 -1.53
CA GLY A 300 -5.19 -16.70 -1.30
C GLY A 300 -4.41 -16.16 -0.10
N ALA A 301 -3.37 -16.86 0.37
CA ALA A 301 -2.51 -16.37 1.46
C ALA A 301 -1.40 -15.48 0.91
N PHE A 302 -1.25 -14.27 1.47
CA PHE A 302 -0.28 -13.25 1.05
C PHE A 302 0.57 -12.77 2.24
N TYR A 303 1.89 -12.70 2.04
CA TYR A 303 2.82 -12.17 3.03
C TYR A 303 2.52 -10.69 3.33
N THR A 304 2.40 -10.37 4.62
CA THR A 304 2.23 -9.00 5.10
C THR A 304 3.59 -8.32 5.21
N PRO A 305 3.90 -7.28 4.40
CA PRO A 305 5.18 -6.58 4.52
C PRO A 305 5.38 -5.98 5.92
N ARG A 306 6.62 -6.00 6.43
CA ARG A 306 6.96 -5.52 7.80
C ARG A 306 6.41 -4.13 8.13
N HIS A 307 6.57 -3.15 7.24
CA HIS A 307 6.06 -1.79 7.44
C HIS A 307 4.52 -1.75 7.50
N LEU A 308 3.83 -2.61 6.75
CA LEU A 308 2.37 -2.73 6.81
C LEU A 308 1.91 -3.38 8.13
N ALA A 309 2.65 -4.37 8.63
CA ALA A 309 2.38 -4.99 9.92
C ALA A 309 2.52 -3.98 11.07
N TYR A 310 3.55 -3.14 11.06
CA TYR A 310 3.71 -2.07 12.06
C TYR A 310 2.60 -1.04 11.98
N LEU A 311 2.21 -0.60 10.79
CA LEU A 311 1.04 0.27 10.63
C LEU A 311 -0.23 -0.36 11.24
N ALA A 312 -0.49 -1.64 10.96
CA ALA A 312 -1.64 -2.32 11.53
C ALA A 312 -1.57 -2.44 13.06
N VAL A 313 -0.38 -2.69 13.63
CA VAL A 313 -0.18 -2.74 15.09
C VAL A 313 -0.38 -1.37 15.73
N ASP A 314 0.16 -0.30 15.16
CA ASP A 314 -0.03 1.05 15.69
C ASP A 314 -1.50 1.47 15.68
N GLU A 315 -2.22 1.14 14.60
CA GLU A 315 -3.67 1.34 14.49
C GLU A 315 -4.44 0.53 15.54
N ALA A 316 -4.09 -0.74 15.72
CA ALA A 316 -4.74 -1.62 16.68
C ALA A 316 -4.54 -1.13 18.13
N PHE A 317 -3.36 -0.62 18.46
CA PHE A 317 -3.02 -0.14 19.81
C PHE A 317 -3.25 1.36 20.04
N ARG A 318 -3.80 2.10 19.07
CA ARG A 318 -4.00 3.55 19.18
C ARG A 318 -4.75 3.95 20.46
N GLY A 319 -4.14 4.81 21.27
CA GLY A 319 -4.79 5.33 22.49
C GLY A 319 -4.98 4.30 23.59
N ILE A 320 -4.31 3.15 23.53
CA ILE A 320 -4.29 2.16 24.61
C ILE A 320 -3.11 2.48 25.54
N GLU A 321 -3.39 2.79 26.80
CA GLU A 321 -2.37 3.16 27.80
C GLU A 321 -1.56 1.97 28.32
N ALA A 322 -2.17 0.79 28.43
CA ALA A 322 -1.53 -0.41 28.96
C ALA A 322 -1.56 -1.59 27.95
N PRO A 323 -0.84 -1.51 26.81
CA PRO A 323 -0.83 -2.55 25.78
C PRO A 323 -0.63 -3.97 26.32
N TRP A 324 0.26 -4.17 27.30
CA TRP A 324 0.57 -5.50 27.88
C TRP A 324 -0.57 -6.15 28.68
N LYS A 325 -1.70 -5.47 28.89
CA LYS A 325 -2.91 -6.04 29.51
C LYS A 325 -3.96 -6.50 28.49
N GLU A 326 -3.74 -6.22 27.21
CA GLU A 326 -4.68 -6.54 26.15
C GLU A 326 -4.56 -8.01 25.71
N VAL A 327 -5.67 -8.57 25.22
CA VAL A 327 -5.74 -9.89 24.58
C VAL A 327 -5.87 -9.68 23.08
N VAL A 328 -4.75 -9.87 22.38
CA VAL A 328 -4.60 -9.74 20.93
C VAL A 328 -4.83 -11.08 20.27
N LEU A 329 -5.72 -11.12 19.28
CA LEU A 329 -6.03 -12.33 18.52
C LEU A 329 -5.78 -12.13 17.01
N ASP A 330 -5.15 -13.13 16.39
CA ASP A 330 -5.08 -13.29 14.94
C ASP A 330 -5.68 -14.64 14.50
N GLY A 331 -6.82 -14.59 13.79
CA GLY A 331 -7.54 -15.80 13.34
C GLY A 331 -6.99 -16.46 12.08
N ALA A 332 -5.98 -15.87 11.44
CA ALA A 332 -5.30 -16.41 10.28
C ALA A 332 -3.82 -16.01 10.37
N CYS A 333 -3.15 -16.52 11.40
CA CYS A 333 -1.87 -15.95 11.84
C CYS A 333 -0.71 -16.14 10.86
N GLY A 334 -0.78 -17.12 9.94
CA GLY A 334 0.22 -17.30 8.90
C GLY A 334 1.64 -17.43 9.48
N SER A 335 2.55 -16.56 9.06
CA SER A 335 3.93 -16.49 9.57
C SER A 335 4.05 -15.88 10.99
N GLY A 336 2.99 -15.30 11.52
CA GLY A 336 2.95 -14.74 12.86
C GLY A 336 3.44 -13.29 12.96
N ILE A 337 3.75 -12.63 11.84
CA ILE A 337 4.35 -11.27 11.85
C ILE A 337 3.50 -10.25 12.64
N LEU A 338 2.17 -10.30 12.54
CA LEU A 338 1.27 -9.40 13.26
C LEU A 338 1.29 -9.68 14.78
N LEU A 339 1.21 -10.95 15.18
CA LEU A 339 1.26 -11.36 16.59
C LEU A 339 2.63 -11.07 17.22
N THR A 340 3.71 -11.35 16.52
CA THR A 340 5.08 -11.07 16.97
C THR A 340 5.31 -9.56 17.11
N SER A 341 4.85 -8.76 16.15
CA SER A 341 4.96 -7.30 16.21
C SER A 341 4.12 -6.70 17.36
N ALA A 342 2.89 -7.21 17.54
CA ALA A 342 2.03 -6.81 18.67
C ALA A 342 2.68 -7.16 20.02
N TYR A 343 3.26 -8.37 20.14
CA TYR A 343 3.96 -8.79 21.34
C TYR A 343 5.18 -7.89 21.65
N ARG A 344 6.01 -7.56 20.65
CA ARG A 344 7.13 -6.60 20.82
C ARG A 344 6.63 -5.23 21.29
N ARG A 345 5.52 -4.73 20.75
CA ARG A 345 4.89 -3.48 21.21
C ARG A 345 4.45 -3.55 22.67
N MET A 346 3.87 -4.67 23.09
CA MET A 346 3.47 -4.90 24.49
C MET A 346 4.69 -4.92 25.42
N LEU A 347 5.78 -5.60 25.03
CA LEU A 347 7.03 -5.62 25.80
C LEU A 347 7.65 -4.24 25.91
N GLY A 348 7.81 -3.51 24.79
CA GLY A 348 8.40 -2.16 24.79
C GLY A 348 7.60 -1.17 25.64
N ALA A 349 6.27 -1.21 25.55
CA ALA A 349 5.41 -0.37 26.38
C ALA A 349 5.51 -0.73 27.88
N ARG A 350 5.64 -2.02 28.21
CA ARG A 350 5.81 -2.47 29.61
C ARG A 350 7.18 -2.08 30.16
N GLN A 351 8.22 -2.24 29.35
CA GLN A 351 9.60 -1.86 29.67
C GLN A 351 9.71 -0.36 29.92
N ALA A 352 9.03 0.49 29.14
CA ALA A 352 9.05 1.94 29.31
C ALA A 352 8.49 2.43 30.68
N LEU A 353 7.71 1.60 31.38
CA LEU A 353 7.20 1.91 32.72
C LEU A 353 8.09 1.43 33.87
N GLN A 354 9.16 0.70 33.59
CA GLN A 354 10.04 0.13 34.62
C GLN A 354 11.50 0.51 34.34
N ASP A 355 12.24 0.90 35.38
CA ASP A 355 13.66 1.27 35.25
C ASP A 355 14.60 0.07 35.01
N ASN A 356 14.09 -1.17 35.12
CA ASN A 356 14.86 -2.40 34.96
C ASN A 356 14.35 -3.23 33.77
N GLU A 357 15.24 -4.01 33.16
CA GLU A 357 14.90 -4.96 32.09
C GLU A 357 13.82 -5.96 32.52
N LEU A 358 12.91 -6.30 31.60
CA LEU A 358 11.90 -7.32 31.81
C LEU A 358 12.53 -8.70 31.91
N THR A 359 12.23 -9.41 32.99
CA THR A 359 12.68 -10.78 33.20
C THR A 359 12.02 -11.75 32.24
N TYR A 360 12.65 -12.90 32.01
CA TYR A 360 12.07 -13.97 31.19
C TYR A 360 10.64 -14.35 31.62
N VAL A 361 10.41 -14.46 32.94
CA VAL A 361 9.09 -14.81 33.49
C VAL A 361 8.04 -13.76 33.14
N GLN A 362 8.36 -12.47 33.28
CA GLN A 362 7.45 -11.38 32.94
C GLN A 362 7.09 -11.38 31.45
N ARG A 363 8.10 -11.56 30.59
CA ARG A 363 7.91 -11.67 29.14
C ARG A 363 7.00 -12.85 28.79
N ARG A 364 7.30 -14.03 29.34
CA ARG A 364 6.48 -15.25 29.18
C ARG A 364 5.03 -15.03 29.61
N ASP A 365 4.81 -14.38 30.74
CA ASP A 365 3.46 -14.16 31.26
C ASP A 365 2.66 -13.18 30.38
N ILE A 366 3.31 -12.14 29.83
CA ILE A 366 2.69 -11.23 28.83
C ILE A 366 2.33 -12.02 27.56
N LEU A 367 3.21 -12.89 27.08
CA LEU A 367 2.95 -13.73 25.90
C LEU A 367 1.73 -14.64 26.12
N LEU A 368 1.71 -15.38 27.23
CA LEU A 368 0.68 -16.38 27.52
C LEU A 368 -0.67 -15.75 27.89
N SER A 369 -0.70 -14.58 28.51
CA SER A 369 -1.96 -13.88 28.82
C SER A 369 -2.49 -13.07 27.65
N GLY A 370 -1.60 -12.50 26.83
CA GLY A 370 -1.94 -11.48 25.86
C GLY A 370 -2.06 -11.91 24.40
N ILE A 371 -1.37 -12.97 23.96
CA ILE A 371 -1.34 -13.35 22.54
C ILE A 371 -2.19 -14.58 22.28
N ARG A 372 -3.04 -14.55 21.25
CA ARG A 372 -3.84 -15.69 20.76
C ARG A 372 -3.75 -15.76 19.23
N GLY A 373 -3.68 -16.97 18.67
CA GLY A 373 -3.57 -17.14 17.23
C GLY A 373 -4.13 -18.47 16.73
N GLY A 374 -4.48 -18.56 15.45
CA GLY A 374 -4.86 -19.82 14.83
C GLY A 374 -4.60 -19.84 13.33
N ASP A 375 -4.26 -21.02 12.80
CA ASP A 375 -4.16 -21.25 11.37
C ASP A 375 -4.52 -22.71 11.02
N ILE A 376 -5.13 -22.90 9.85
CA ILE A 376 -5.45 -24.24 9.31
C ILE A 376 -4.19 -25.01 8.91
N SER A 377 -3.10 -24.30 8.58
CA SER A 377 -1.81 -24.88 8.22
C SER A 377 -0.95 -25.09 9.47
N ILE A 378 -0.64 -26.34 9.76
CA ILE A 378 0.31 -26.69 10.83
C ILE A 378 1.70 -26.07 10.58
N ALA A 379 2.12 -25.95 9.33
CA ALA A 379 3.39 -25.32 8.98
C ALA A 379 3.38 -23.83 9.36
N ALA A 380 2.30 -23.11 9.08
CA ALA A 380 2.12 -21.71 9.48
C ALA A 380 2.11 -21.55 11.01
N CYS A 381 1.36 -22.40 11.72
CA CYS A 381 1.34 -22.41 13.19
C CYS A 381 2.76 -22.57 13.78
N LYS A 382 3.57 -23.48 13.23
CA LYS A 382 4.96 -23.68 13.68
C LYS A 382 5.84 -22.46 13.45
N VAL A 383 5.71 -21.78 12.30
CA VAL A 383 6.44 -20.54 12.01
C VAL A 383 6.02 -19.40 12.94
N THR A 384 4.72 -19.30 13.24
CA THR A 384 4.23 -18.31 14.21
C THR A 384 4.85 -18.56 15.59
N VAL A 385 4.82 -19.80 16.07
CA VAL A 385 5.42 -20.19 17.35
C VAL A 385 6.92 -19.94 17.36
N PHE A 386 7.59 -20.25 16.26
CA PHE A 386 9.01 -19.95 16.04
C PHE A 386 9.31 -18.47 16.25
N SER A 387 8.56 -17.62 15.55
CA SER A 387 8.74 -16.16 15.59
C SER A 387 8.43 -15.59 16.98
N LEU A 388 7.43 -16.13 17.68
CA LEU A 388 7.12 -15.75 19.06
C LEU A 388 8.22 -16.17 20.05
N TYR A 389 8.83 -17.35 19.89
CA TYR A 389 9.97 -17.74 20.71
C TYR A 389 11.20 -16.88 20.46
N LEU A 390 11.51 -16.57 19.20
CA LEU A 390 12.61 -15.66 18.89
C LEU A 390 12.41 -14.30 19.55
N ALA A 391 11.19 -13.75 19.52
CA ALA A 391 10.85 -12.50 20.19
C ALA A 391 10.83 -12.63 21.74
N LEU A 392 10.45 -13.78 22.29
CA LEU A 392 10.52 -14.05 23.73
C LEU A 392 11.97 -14.07 24.24
N LEU A 393 12.87 -14.65 23.44
CA LEU A 393 14.30 -14.79 23.74
C LEU A 393 15.14 -13.58 23.33
N GLU A 394 14.55 -12.59 22.67
CA GLU A 394 15.24 -11.41 22.18
C GLU A 394 15.67 -10.50 23.34
N ASP A 395 16.97 -10.18 23.39
CA ASP A 395 17.61 -9.28 24.36
C ASP A 395 17.28 -9.64 25.82
N LEU A 396 17.41 -10.94 26.15
CA LEU A 396 17.36 -11.40 27.53
C LEU A 396 18.60 -10.96 28.31
N ALA A 397 18.39 -10.59 29.57
CA ALA A 397 19.49 -10.28 30.47
C ALA A 397 20.41 -11.50 30.64
N PRO A 398 21.73 -11.33 30.86
CA PRO A 398 22.65 -12.44 31.09
C PRO A 398 22.19 -13.39 32.22
N ALA A 399 21.53 -12.86 33.24
CA ALA A 399 20.96 -13.64 34.34
C ALA A 399 19.80 -14.54 33.88
N ASP A 400 18.92 -14.05 33.02
CA ASP A 400 17.81 -14.83 32.45
C ASP A 400 18.34 -15.91 31.50
N ILE A 401 19.39 -15.61 30.74
CA ILE A 401 20.07 -16.60 29.88
C ILE A 401 20.65 -17.73 30.74
N LEU A 402 21.35 -17.39 31.83
CA LEU A 402 21.86 -18.39 32.77
C LEU A 402 20.73 -19.22 33.40
N GLN A 403 19.63 -18.57 33.79
CA GLN A 403 18.49 -19.26 34.36
C GLN A 403 17.86 -20.25 33.36
N LEU A 404 17.71 -19.87 32.08
CA LEU A 404 17.24 -20.76 31.01
C LEU A 404 18.20 -21.92 30.72
N GLN A 405 19.50 -21.74 30.95
CA GLN A 405 20.52 -22.77 30.73
C GLN A 405 20.62 -23.76 31.90
N GLU A 406 20.45 -23.30 33.14
CA GLU A 406 20.76 -24.06 34.35
C GLU A 406 19.52 -24.59 35.09
N ASP A 407 18.38 -23.88 35.06
CA ASP A 407 17.16 -24.29 35.77
C ASP A 407 16.25 -25.14 34.88
N GLN A 408 16.19 -26.44 35.17
CA GLN A 408 15.34 -27.37 34.42
C GLN A 408 13.83 -27.07 34.52
N ASN A 409 13.41 -26.21 35.46
CA ASN A 409 12.01 -25.78 35.61
C ASN A 409 11.67 -24.55 34.76
N VAL A 410 12.67 -23.86 34.19
CA VAL A 410 12.48 -22.66 33.37
C VAL A 410 12.73 -23.02 31.91
N LYS A 411 11.65 -23.35 31.20
CA LYS A 411 11.69 -23.71 29.77
C LYS A 411 10.79 -22.82 28.92
N LEU A 412 10.91 -22.94 27.59
CA LEU A 412 9.97 -22.32 26.68
C LEU A 412 8.55 -22.88 26.93
N PRO A 413 7.53 -22.01 26.99
CA PRO A 413 6.16 -22.45 27.23
C PRO A 413 5.58 -23.16 26.00
N GLU A 414 4.73 -24.18 26.21
CA GLU A 414 3.98 -24.78 25.11
C GLU A 414 2.96 -23.78 24.53
N LEU A 415 3.18 -23.36 23.27
CA LEU A 415 2.31 -22.40 22.58
C LEU A 415 1.21 -23.07 21.74
N ILE A 416 1.54 -24.15 21.02
CA ILE A 416 0.57 -24.90 20.20
C ILE A 416 -0.42 -25.62 21.11
N GLY A 417 -1.72 -25.53 20.81
CA GLY A 417 -2.80 -26.13 21.60
C GLY A 417 -3.18 -25.32 22.85
N ASN A 418 -2.37 -24.31 23.22
CA ASN A 418 -2.64 -23.42 24.34
C ASN A 418 -3.08 -22.03 23.86
N ILE A 419 -2.15 -21.29 23.26
CA ILE A 419 -2.42 -19.95 22.72
C ILE A 419 -2.45 -19.90 21.18
N ILE A 420 -1.89 -20.91 20.51
CA ILE A 420 -1.94 -21.10 19.05
C ILE A 420 -2.74 -22.35 18.71
N ALA A 421 -3.91 -22.19 18.07
CA ALA A 421 -4.72 -23.32 17.60
C ALA A 421 -4.26 -23.80 16.20
N LYS A 422 -4.26 -25.13 15.97
CA LYS A 422 -3.80 -25.76 14.73
C LYS A 422 -4.89 -26.59 14.04
N GLU A 423 -4.75 -26.78 12.73
CA GLU A 423 -5.58 -27.68 11.91
C GLU A 423 -7.08 -27.35 12.01
N HIS A 424 -7.95 -28.33 12.33
CA HIS A 424 -9.39 -28.09 12.45
C HIS A 424 -9.72 -27.06 13.53
N ALA A 425 -9.12 -27.18 14.71
CA ALA A 425 -9.29 -26.22 15.80
C ALA A 425 -8.66 -24.85 15.47
N GLY A 426 -7.75 -24.80 14.49
CA GLY A 426 -7.15 -23.59 13.93
C GLY A 426 -8.00 -22.91 12.86
N ASP A 427 -9.06 -23.55 12.35
CA ASP A 427 -10.04 -22.89 11.48
C ASP A 427 -10.81 -21.84 12.30
N PHE A 428 -10.71 -20.58 11.89
CA PHE A 428 -11.34 -19.44 12.57
C PHE A 428 -12.87 -19.54 12.65
N PHE A 429 -13.48 -20.32 11.75
CA PHE A 429 -14.91 -20.53 11.67
C PHE A 429 -15.36 -21.81 12.38
N ALA A 430 -14.43 -22.65 12.87
CA ALA A 430 -14.78 -23.87 13.58
C ALA A 430 -15.38 -23.57 14.97
N ALA A 431 -16.40 -24.34 15.34
CA ALA A 431 -17.11 -24.17 16.61
C ALA A 431 -16.27 -24.59 17.83
N ASP A 432 -15.31 -25.49 17.63
CA ASP A 432 -14.38 -25.99 18.65
C ASP A 432 -13.06 -25.20 18.72
N ASN A 433 -12.96 -24.07 17.99
CA ASN A 433 -11.80 -23.19 18.06
C ASN A 433 -11.64 -22.63 19.49
N GLN A 434 -10.58 -23.08 20.18
CA GLN A 434 -10.40 -22.85 21.62
C GLN A 434 -9.90 -21.44 21.94
N VAL A 435 -9.29 -20.76 20.97
CA VAL A 435 -8.68 -19.43 21.16
C VAL A 435 -9.56 -18.30 20.65
N ALA A 436 -10.39 -18.54 19.64
CA ALA A 436 -11.28 -17.56 19.00
C ALA A 436 -12.73 -17.67 19.52
N LYS A 437 -12.89 -17.56 20.85
CA LYS A 437 -14.20 -17.58 21.50
C LYS A 437 -14.91 -16.23 21.36
N HIS A 438 -16.24 -16.25 21.43
CA HIS A 438 -17.05 -15.03 21.38
C HIS A 438 -16.73 -14.10 22.55
N GLY A 439 -16.49 -12.82 22.27
CA GLY A 439 -16.35 -11.79 23.29
C GLY A 439 -15.09 -11.87 24.15
N THR A 440 -14.06 -12.62 23.77
CA THR A 440 -12.85 -12.82 24.60
C THR A 440 -11.67 -11.95 24.22
N ALA A 441 -11.54 -11.57 22.94
CA ALA A 441 -10.42 -10.75 22.48
C ALA A 441 -10.70 -9.26 22.76
N SER A 442 -9.69 -8.51 23.19
CA SER A 442 -9.82 -7.06 23.27
C SER A 442 -9.33 -6.37 22.00
N ILE A 443 -8.39 -6.99 21.29
CA ILE A 443 -7.90 -6.57 19.99
C ILE A 443 -7.95 -7.77 19.05
N VAL A 444 -8.48 -7.58 17.84
CA VAL A 444 -8.31 -8.54 16.74
C VAL A 444 -7.51 -7.86 15.65
N ILE A 445 -6.35 -8.42 15.34
CA ILE A 445 -5.46 -7.97 14.27
C ILE A 445 -5.19 -9.15 13.34
N SER A 446 -5.49 -9.01 12.04
CA SER A 446 -5.34 -10.13 11.10
C SER A 446 -5.25 -9.67 9.65
N ASN A 447 -4.52 -10.42 8.84
CA ASN A 447 -4.58 -10.38 7.37
C ASN A 447 -5.26 -11.67 6.87
N PRO A 448 -6.61 -11.71 6.80
CA PRO A 448 -7.32 -12.90 6.37
C PRO A 448 -6.96 -13.30 4.94
N PRO A 449 -7.16 -14.57 4.55
CA PRO A 449 -6.99 -15.01 3.18
C PRO A 449 -7.90 -14.23 2.21
N TRP A 450 -7.41 -13.98 0.99
CA TRP A 450 -8.17 -13.27 -0.06
C TRP A 450 -8.54 -14.26 -1.15
N PHE A 451 -9.69 -14.90 -1.01
CA PHE A 451 -10.04 -16.07 -1.81
C PHE A 451 -11.52 -16.10 -2.21
N GLU A 452 -11.74 -16.35 -3.49
CA GLU A 452 -13.05 -16.66 -4.08
C GLU A 452 -12.96 -18.04 -4.74
N PRO A 453 -13.67 -19.07 -4.25
CA PRO A 453 -13.59 -20.42 -4.78
C PRO A 453 -14.18 -20.53 -6.18
N SER A 454 -13.44 -21.16 -7.09
CA SER A 454 -13.94 -21.53 -8.42
C SER A 454 -14.81 -22.79 -8.43
N ASP A 455 -14.71 -23.63 -7.38
CA ASP A 455 -15.44 -24.88 -7.26
C ASP A 455 -16.79 -24.70 -6.53
N ALA A 456 -17.77 -25.55 -6.83
CA ALA A 456 -19.12 -25.44 -6.27
C ALA A 456 -19.24 -25.97 -4.82
N LYS A 457 -18.19 -26.57 -4.24
CA LYS A 457 -18.27 -27.10 -2.87
C LYS A 457 -18.25 -25.94 -1.87
N ARG A 458 -19.18 -25.98 -0.91
CA ARG A 458 -19.21 -25.03 0.19
C ARG A 458 -18.02 -25.27 1.12
N LYS A 459 -17.39 -24.18 1.55
CA LYS A 459 -16.29 -24.18 2.53
C LYS A 459 -16.80 -23.84 3.94
N SER A 460 -15.99 -24.04 4.98
CA SER A 460 -16.39 -23.82 6.39
C SER A 460 -16.93 -22.40 6.64
N TYR A 461 -16.27 -21.38 6.12
CA TYR A 461 -16.72 -19.98 6.24
C TYR A 461 -18.07 -19.70 5.57
N GLU A 462 -18.43 -20.44 4.51
CA GLU A 462 -19.74 -20.33 3.85
C GLU A 462 -20.83 -21.01 4.67
N HIS A 463 -20.51 -22.13 5.34
CA HIS A 463 -21.41 -22.78 6.29
C HIS A 463 -21.71 -21.87 7.48
N TRP A 464 -20.66 -21.34 8.12
CA TRP A 464 -20.80 -20.38 9.22
C TRP A 464 -21.63 -19.16 8.82
N TRP A 465 -21.37 -18.60 7.62
CA TRP A 465 -22.12 -17.46 7.12
C TRP A 465 -23.60 -17.79 6.91
N GLN A 466 -23.91 -18.94 6.31
CA GLN A 466 -25.27 -19.38 6.06
C GLN A 466 -26.04 -19.61 7.36
N GLU A 467 -25.39 -20.18 8.38
CA GLU A 467 -25.97 -20.39 9.71
C GLU A 467 -26.26 -19.06 10.41
N ARG A 468 -25.35 -18.09 10.31
CA ARG A 468 -25.50 -16.79 10.98
C ARG A 468 -26.49 -15.85 10.29
N PHE A 469 -26.46 -15.78 8.95
CA PHE A 469 -27.18 -14.74 8.20
C PHE A 469 -28.31 -15.28 7.32
N GLY A 470 -28.43 -16.60 7.13
CA GLY A 470 -29.50 -17.20 6.33
C GLY A 470 -29.45 -16.89 4.82
N GLN A 471 -28.38 -16.29 4.32
CA GLN A 471 -28.26 -15.82 2.93
C GLN A 471 -26.89 -16.18 2.32
N PRO A 472 -26.75 -16.24 0.99
CA PRO A 472 -25.46 -16.50 0.34
C PRO A 472 -24.41 -15.42 0.66
N LEU A 473 -23.16 -15.84 0.85
CA LEU A 473 -22.03 -14.93 1.05
C LEU A 473 -21.72 -14.15 -0.25
N PRO A 474 -21.68 -12.81 -0.23
CA PRO A 474 -21.37 -12.02 -1.42
C PRO A 474 -20.02 -12.43 -2.05
N ARG A 475 -20.05 -12.73 -3.37
CA ARG A 475 -18.91 -13.23 -4.15
C ARG A 475 -18.20 -14.48 -3.58
N ARG A 476 -18.80 -15.13 -2.57
CA ARG A 476 -18.18 -16.21 -1.80
C ARG A 476 -16.79 -15.85 -1.25
N GLN A 477 -16.55 -14.56 -1.01
CA GLN A 477 -15.27 -13.99 -0.59
C GLN A 477 -15.05 -14.20 0.90
N ILE A 478 -14.06 -15.02 1.28
CA ILE A 478 -13.78 -15.38 2.67
C ILE A 478 -13.46 -14.16 3.56
N ALA A 479 -12.79 -13.13 3.03
CA ALA A 479 -12.45 -11.92 3.78
C ALA A 479 -13.69 -11.20 4.36
N LEU A 480 -14.84 -11.27 3.66
CA LEU A 480 -16.10 -10.69 4.13
C LEU A 480 -16.69 -11.49 5.32
N ALA A 481 -16.64 -12.81 5.26
CA ALA A 481 -17.07 -13.66 6.38
C ALA A 481 -16.13 -13.51 7.58
N PHE A 482 -14.82 -13.44 7.32
CA PHE A 482 -13.79 -13.29 8.34
C PHE A 482 -13.97 -12.00 9.13
N ALA A 483 -14.22 -10.87 8.46
CA ALA A 483 -14.46 -9.59 9.13
C ALA A 483 -15.68 -9.61 10.09
N ARG A 484 -16.74 -10.35 9.74
CA ARG A 484 -17.89 -10.55 10.64
C ARG A 484 -17.56 -11.46 11.81
N ARG A 485 -16.83 -12.54 11.57
CA ARG A 485 -16.37 -13.46 12.62
C ARG A 485 -15.39 -12.77 13.58
N ALA A 486 -14.50 -11.92 13.05
CA ALA A 486 -13.58 -11.10 13.84
C ALA A 486 -14.32 -10.11 14.75
N THR A 487 -15.45 -9.57 14.27
CA THR A 487 -16.31 -8.71 15.10
C THR A 487 -16.97 -9.51 16.24
N ASP A 488 -17.30 -10.79 16.03
CA ASP A 488 -17.92 -11.67 17.03
C ASP A 488 -17.01 -12.09 18.18
N VAL A 489 -15.72 -12.25 17.92
CA VAL A 489 -14.74 -12.69 18.91
C VAL A 489 -14.25 -11.54 19.80
N LEU A 490 -14.44 -10.29 19.36
CA LEU A 490 -14.12 -9.09 20.14
C LEU A 490 -15.05 -8.91 21.32
N LYS A 491 -14.57 -8.53 22.50
CA LYS A 491 -15.42 -8.00 23.57
C LYS A 491 -16.06 -6.67 23.15
N PHE A 492 -17.13 -6.25 23.81
CA PHE A 492 -17.69 -4.91 23.58
C PHE A 492 -16.66 -3.82 23.89
N GLY A 493 -16.56 -2.81 23.01
CA GLY A 493 -15.50 -1.81 23.09
C GLY A 493 -14.12 -2.33 22.65
N GLY A 494 -13.98 -3.60 22.30
CA GLY A 494 -12.76 -4.15 21.72
C GLY A 494 -12.51 -3.59 20.31
N ARG A 495 -11.24 -3.50 19.92
CA ARG A 495 -10.82 -2.91 18.64
C ARG A 495 -10.50 -3.97 17.60
N LEU A 496 -11.03 -3.77 16.40
CA LEU A 496 -10.71 -4.51 15.20
C LEU A 496 -9.68 -3.76 14.37
N CYS A 497 -8.69 -4.45 13.82
CA CYS A 497 -7.79 -3.96 12.79
C CYS A 497 -7.54 -5.05 11.74
N LEU A 498 -8.15 -4.95 10.57
CA LEU A 498 -8.02 -5.96 9.51
C LEU A 498 -7.37 -5.42 8.25
N ILE A 499 -6.50 -6.23 7.64
CA ILE A 499 -5.96 -5.99 6.30
C ILE A 499 -6.85 -6.72 5.28
N LEU A 500 -7.64 -5.97 4.51
CA LEU A 500 -8.67 -6.52 3.61
C LEU A 500 -8.41 -6.14 2.15
N PRO A 501 -8.91 -6.92 1.17
CA PRO A 501 -8.94 -6.50 -0.22
C PRO A 501 -9.74 -5.21 -0.37
N ALA A 502 -9.27 -4.23 -1.14
CA ALA A 502 -9.99 -2.97 -1.34
C ALA A 502 -11.37 -3.15 -1.99
N SER A 503 -11.57 -4.27 -2.68
CA SER A 503 -12.85 -4.65 -3.27
C SER A 503 -13.95 -4.91 -2.23
N THR A 504 -13.59 -5.25 -0.98
CA THR A 504 -14.54 -5.42 0.13
C THR A 504 -15.21 -4.11 0.55
N LEU A 505 -14.52 -2.97 0.34
CA LEU A 505 -15.02 -1.64 0.69
C LEU A 505 -15.61 -0.92 -0.51
N ALA A 506 -14.86 -0.87 -1.62
CA ALA A 506 -15.13 0.07 -2.69
C ALA A 506 -15.73 -0.58 -3.94
N ALA A 507 -15.75 -1.91 -4.09
CA ALA A 507 -16.35 -2.50 -5.29
C ALA A 507 -17.88 -2.34 -5.30
N SER A 508 -18.47 -2.26 -6.49
CA SER A 508 -19.94 -2.11 -6.61
C SER A 508 -20.68 -3.30 -6.01
N GLY A 509 -21.70 -2.99 -5.20
CA GLY A 509 -22.51 -3.95 -4.43
C GLY A 509 -22.03 -4.17 -3.00
N ALA A 510 -20.98 -3.48 -2.53
CA ALA A 510 -20.47 -3.60 -1.16
C ALA A 510 -21.36 -2.90 -0.11
N ASP A 511 -22.24 -2.00 -0.56
CA ASP A 511 -23.06 -1.09 0.27
C ASP A 511 -23.88 -1.84 1.33
N GLN A 512 -24.59 -2.89 0.91
CA GLN A 512 -25.43 -3.70 1.80
C GLN A 512 -24.60 -4.45 2.85
N TYR A 513 -23.43 -4.95 2.45
CA TYR A 513 -22.51 -5.63 3.36
C TYR A 513 -21.97 -4.65 4.42
N LEU A 514 -21.50 -3.48 3.99
CA LEU A 514 -20.95 -2.45 4.87
C LEU A 514 -22.02 -1.90 5.82
N ARG A 515 -23.25 -1.67 5.35
CA ARG A 515 -24.37 -1.25 6.20
C ARG A 515 -24.57 -2.21 7.36
N GLY A 516 -24.62 -3.51 7.09
CA GLY A 516 -24.75 -4.51 8.14
C GLY A 516 -23.50 -4.62 9.01
N TRP A 517 -22.30 -4.40 8.47
CA TRP A 517 -21.06 -4.58 9.23
C TRP A 517 -20.84 -3.40 10.16
N PHE A 518 -21.06 -2.18 9.66
CA PHE A 518 -20.98 -0.97 10.46
C PHE A 518 -22.14 -0.80 11.44
N SER A 519 -23.21 -1.60 11.34
CA SER A 519 -24.19 -1.71 12.43
C SER A 519 -23.70 -2.58 13.60
N GLU A 520 -22.62 -3.36 13.43
CA GLU A 520 -21.98 -4.15 14.50
C GLU A 520 -20.65 -3.54 14.96
N LEU A 521 -19.97 -2.83 14.05
CA LEU A 521 -18.68 -2.20 14.25
C LEU A 521 -18.80 -0.69 14.03
N SER A 522 -18.31 0.13 14.96
CA SER A 522 -18.13 1.57 14.73
C SER A 522 -16.79 1.79 14.02
N PRO A 523 -16.75 2.12 12.72
CA PRO A 523 -15.49 2.40 12.04
C PRO A 523 -14.82 3.64 12.64
N GLU A 524 -13.50 3.57 12.87
CA GLU A 524 -12.69 4.70 13.35
C GLU A 524 -11.82 5.26 12.22
N ARG A 525 -11.10 4.37 11.53
CA ARG A 525 -10.18 4.74 10.46
C ARG A 525 -10.09 3.67 9.38
N ILE A 526 -9.99 4.10 8.12
CA ILE A 526 -9.78 3.23 6.96
C ILE A 526 -8.63 3.78 6.13
N TYR A 527 -7.60 2.97 5.90
CA TYR A 527 -6.55 3.23 4.93
C TYR A 527 -6.87 2.54 3.61
N ASN A 528 -6.92 3.29 2.52
CA ASN A 528 -6.96 2.72 1.18
C ASN A 528 -5.58 2.77 0.52
N LEU A 529 -4.93 1.62 0.46
CA LEU A 529 -3.58 1.46 -0.06
C LEU A 529 -3.57 1.06 -1.54
N ALA A 530 -4.69 1.17 -2.25
CA ALA A 530 -4.83 0.72 -3.64
C ALA A 530 -3.87 1.42 -4.63
N ASP A 531 -3.33 2.60 -4.29
CA ASP A 531 -2.35 3.29 -5.12
C ASP A 531 -0.95 2.68 -4.98
N LEU A 532 -0.68 2.08 -3.81
CA LEU A 532 0.57 1.37 -3.49
C LEU A 532 0.53 -0.11 -3.91
N PHE A 533 -0.54 -0.53 -4.60
CA PHE A 533 -0.85 -1.92 -4.92
C PHE A 533 0.35 -2.71 -5.51
N PHE A 534 1.04 -2.16 -6.51
CA PHE A 534 2.17 -2.84 -7.15
C PHE A 534 3.48 -2.78 -6.33
N LEU A 535 3.54 -1.98 -5.26
CA LEU A 535 4.74 -1.77 -4.45
C LEU A 535 4.70 -2.55 -3.13
N LEU A 536 3.50 -2.79 -2.58
CA LEU A 536 3.29 -3.47 -1.30
C LEU A 536 3.53 -4.97 -1.39
N PHE A 537 2.92 -5.66 -2.36
CA PHE A 537 2.96 -7.12 -2.44
C PHE A 537 3.63 -7.57 -3.75
N ASP A 538 4.64 -8.45 -3.65
CA ASP A 538 5.30 -9.03 -4.83
C ASP A 538 4.38 -10.08 -5.48
N GLY A 539 4.00 -9.87 -6.75
CA GLY A 539 3.07 -10.75 -7.47
C GLY A 539 1.58 -10.60 -7.08
N ALA A 540 1.22 -9.53 -6.36
CA ALA A 540 -0.13 -9.23 -5.91
C ALA A 540 -1.19 -9.26 -7.02
N VAL A 541 -2.37 -9.82 -6.72
CA VAL A 541 -3.54 -9.79 -7.61
C VAL A 541 -4.52 -8.68 -7.22
N HIS A 542 -4.60 -8.31 -5.93
CA HIS A 542 -5.60 -7.36 -5.43
C HIS A 542 -5.02 -6.22 -4.57
N PRO A 543 -5.57 -4.99 -4.65
CA PRO A 543 -5.23 -3.87 -3.79
C PRO A 543 -5.65 -4.11 -2.33
N ALA A 544 -4.93 -3.52 -1.37
CA ALA A 544 -5.17 -3.68 0.06
C ALA A 544 -5.78 -2.45 0.73
N THR A 545 -6.46 -2.68 1.85
CA THR A 545 -7.00 -1.67 2.76
C THR A 545 -6.76 -2.11 4.20
N ILE A 546 -6.61 -1.16 5.12
CA ILE A 546 -6.63 -1.42 6.57
C ILE A 546 -7.90 -0.82 7.13
N VAL A 547 -8.70 -1.61 7.85
CA VAL A 547 -9.94 -1.16 8.47
C VAL A 547 -9.81 -1.29 9.98
N THR A 548 -9.95 -0.17 10.67
CA THR A 548 -9.93 -0.06 12.13
C THR A 548 -11.30 0.38 12.64
N GLY A 549 -11.81 -0.27 13.67
CA GLY A 549 -13.07 0.10 14.30
C GLY A 549 -13.28 -0.55 15.65
N VAL A 550 -14.27 -0.09 16.40
CA VAL A 550 -14.58 -0.59 17.74
C VAL A 550 -15.89 -1.37 17.71
N ARG A 551 -15.93 -2.55 18.34
CA ARG A 551 -17.16 -3.35 18.45
C ARG A 551 -18.20 -2.56 19.25
N ARG A 552 -19.38 -2.36 18.66
CA ARG A 552 -20.52 -1.68 19.32
C ARG A 552 -21.01 -2.49 20.52
N SER A 553 -21.48 -1.80 21.56
CA SER A 553 -22.13 -2.42 22.71
C SER A 553 -23.46 -3.07 22.33
N ASP A 554 -23.99 -3.93 23.21
CA ASP A 554 -25.32 -4.53 23.06
C ASP A 554 -26.45 -3.49 22.86
N GLU A 555 -26.32 -2.31 23.47
CA GLU A 555 -27.32 -1.24 23.40
C GLU A 555 -27.32 -0.51 22.04
N THR A 556 -26.19 -0.53 21.34
CA THR A 556 -25.98 0.26 20.11
C THR A 556 -25.85 -0.60 18.85
N ILE A 557 -25.77 -1.93 19.01
CA ILE A 557 -25.74 -2.86 17.88
C ILE A 557 -27.02 -2.76 17.05
N GLY A 558 -26.88 -2.85 15.72
CA GLY A 558 -27.99 -2.73 14.78
C GLY A 558 -28.32 -1.31 14.32
N ALA A 559 -27.73 -0.28 14.94
CA ALA A 559 -27.95 1.13 14.56
C ALA A 559 -26.62 1.87 14.32
N ILE A 560 -26.58 2.67 13.25
CA ILE A 560 -25.48 3.58 12.95
C ILE A 560 -25.88 4.99 13.43
N PRO A 561 -25.17 5.59 14.40
CA PRO A 561 -25.47 6.94 14.87
C PRO A 561 -25.43 7.98 13.74
N PRO A 562 -26.39 8.94 13.65
CA PRO A 562 -26.49 9.85 12.50
C PRO A 562 -25.26 10.73 12.24
N ARG A 563 -24.51 11.06 13.30
CA ARG A 563 -23.30 11.91 13.23
C ARG A 563 -22.00 11.11 13.24
N GLU A 564 -22.07 9.78 13.23
CA GLU A 564 -20.88 8.95 13.18
C GLU A 564 -20.11 9.20 11.88
N CYS A 565 -18.81 9.41 12.02
CA CYS A 565 -17.89 9.61 10.91
C CYS A 565 -16.59 8.89 11.24
N PHE A 566 -15.89 8.43 10.20
CA PHE A 566 -14.57 7.83 10.32
C PHE A 566 -13.54 8.57 9.47
N ASP A 567 -12.27 8.41 9.82
CA ASP A 567 -11.12 8.92 9.06
C ASP A 567 -10.86 8.01 7.84
N TYR A 568 -10.85 8.57 6.62
CA TYR A 568 -10.51 7.86 5.38
C TYR A 568 -9.21 8.40 4.82
N PHE A 569 -8.14 7.61 4.91
CA PHE A 569 -6.78 7.98 4.51
C PHE A 569 -6.40 7.26 3.23
N VAL A 570 -5.96 8.01 2.23
CA VAL A 570 -5.71 7.48 0.87
C VAL A 570 -4.28 7.78 0.40
N PRO A 571 -3.24 7.25 1.09
CA PRO A 571 -1.84 7.52 0.78
C PRO A 571 -1.54 7.26 -0.71
N LYS A 572 -0.71 8.13 -1.30
CA LYS A 572 -0.28 8.02 -2.70
C LYS A 572 1.13 7.49 -2.79
N GLY A 573 1.43 6.79 -3.89
CA GLY A 573 2.76 6.27 -4.15
C GLY A 573 3.75 7.40 -4.42
N ASP A 574 4.41 7.87 -3.36
CA ASP A 574 5.50 8.84 -3.43
C ASP A 574 6.86 8.18 -3.10
N VAL A 575 7.93 8.95 -3.28
CA VAL A 575 9.31 8.47 -3.12
C VAL A 575 9.63 8.05 -1.67
N SER A 576 8.91 8.58 -0.67
CA SER A 576 9.08 8.18 0.72
C SER A 576 8.84 6.67 0.91
N PHE A 577 7.91 6.09 0.15
CA PHE A 577 7.60 4.65 0.21
C PHE A 577 8.79 3.75 -0.13
N ALA A 578 9.77 4.24 -0.90
CA ALA A 578 10.99 3.50 -1.21
C ALA A 578 11.87 3.23 0.02
N PHE A 579 11.78 4.06 1.05
CA PHE A 579 12.40 3.81 2.37
C PHE A 579 11.44 3.10 3.34
N GLY A 580 10.29 2.62 2.88
CA GLY A 580 9.27 1.99 3.74
C GLY A 580 8.30 2.97 4.41
N ARG A 581 8.22 4.22 3.92
CA ARG A 581 7.44 5.30 4.54
C ARG A 581 6.05 5.46 3.92
N LEU A 582 5.04 5.73 4.74
CA LEU A 582 3.69 6.04 4.27
C LEU A 582 3.36 7.49 4.58
N THR A 583 3.32 8.35 3.54
CA THR A 583 2.95 9.76 3.70
C THR A 583 1.49 9.97 3.30
N VAL A 584 0.76 10.70 4.15
CA VAL A 584 -0.62 11.15 3.89
C VAL A 584 -0.63 12.67 3.94
N HIS A 585 -1.00 13.31 2.83
CA HIS A 585 -1.15 14.77 2.83
C HIS A 585 -2.55 15.17 3.28
N SER A 586 -2.75 16.45 3.61
CA SER A 586 -4.06 17.02 3.97
C SER A 586 -5.17 16.66 2.96
N SER A 587 -4.87 16.66 1.66
CA SER A 587 -5.80 16.29 0.59
C SER A 587 -6.16 14.80 0.56
N ASP A 588 -5.29 13.94 1.11
CA ASP A 588 -5.45 12.49 1.14
C ASP A 588 -6.19 12.02 2.41
N ARG A 589 -6.56 12.97 3.28
CA ARG A 589 -7.32 12.70 4.50
C ARG A 589 -8.72 13.26 4.35
N LYS A 590 -9.71 12.39 4.48
CA LYS A 590 -11.12 12.76 4.48
C LYS A 590 -11.78 12.27 5.77
N ARG A 591 -12.79 12.99 6.23
CA ARG A 591 -13.66 12.53 7.31
C ARG A 591 -15.04 12.30 6.72
N ILE A 592 -15.45 11.05 6.65
CA ILE A 592 -16.65 10.64 5.90
C ILE A 592 -17.72 10.20 6.89
N PRO A 593 -18.97 10.68 6.77
CA PRO A 593 -20.08 10.16 7.55
C PRO A 593 -20.33 8.68 7.22
N THR A 594 -20.50 7.84 8.24
CA THR A 594 -20.66 6.39 8.06
C THR A 594 -21.87 6.06 7.17
N HIS A 595 -22.97 6.80 7.35
CA HIS A 595 -24.20 6.60 6.57
C HIS A 595 -24.00 6.84 5.07
N THR A 596 -23.20 7.84 4.68
CA THR A 596 -22.94 8.16 3.27
C THR A 596 -22.33 6.97 2.53
N VAL A 597 -21.42 6.24 3.18
CA VAL A 597 -20.78 5.05 2.61
C VAL A 597 -21.74 3.86 2.55
N CYS A 598 -22.60 3.71 3.56
CA CYS A 598 -23.63 2.67 3.59
C CYS A 598 -24.77 2.90 2.59
N ASP A 599 -24.97 4.15 2.15
CA ASP A 599 -25.93 4.52 1.11
C ASP A 599 -25.34 4.35 -0.29
N ASN A 600 -24.09 4.78 -0.51
CA ASN A 600 -23.38 4.60 -1.77
C ASN A 600 -21.86 4.59 -1.62
N VAL A 601 -21.23 3.41 -1.78
CA VAL A 601 -19.78 3.21 -1.70
C VAL A 601 -18.99 3.90 -2.81
N GLU A 602 -19.64 4.43 -3.85
CA GLU A 602 -18.98 5.25 -4.87
C GLU A 602 -18.29 6.48 -4.25
N VAL A 603 -18.77 6.98 -3.10
CA VAL A 603 -18.12 8.07 -2.37
C VAL A 603 -16.65 7.75 -2.03
N LEU A 604 -16.36 6.48 -1.66
CA LEU A 604 -14.99 6.03 -1.37
C LEU A 604 -14.12 6.03 -2.64
N ARG A 605 -14.70 5.76 -3.81
CA ARG A 605 -13.98 5.81 -5.09
C ARG A 605 -13.69 7.24 -5.50
N THR A 606 -14.69 8.12 -5.35
CA THR A 606 -14.58 9.53 -5.69
C THR A 606 -13.51 10.20 -4.82
N TYR A 607 -13.59 10.02 -3.51
CA TYR A 607 -12.61 10.58 -2.57
C TYR A 607 -11.26 9.86 -2.53
N PHE A 608 -11.08 8.80 -3.32
CA PHE A 608 -9.76 8.19 -3.43
C PHE A 608 -8.76 9.12 -4.10
N TRP A 609 -9.14 9.83 -5.14
CA TRP A 609 -8.29 10.86 -5.79
C TRP A 609 -8.92 12.25 -5.76
N GLY A 610 -10.20 12.34 -5.43
CA GLY A 610 -11.02 13.54 -5.58
C GLY A 610 -11.41 14.15 -4.25
N ASN A 611 -12.30 15.13 -4.34
CA ASN A 611 -12.83 15.89 -3.22
C ASN A 611 -14.31 16.26 -3.46
N GLU A 612 -14.86 17.06 -2.57
CA GLU A 612 -16.24 17.50 -2.54
C GLU A 612 -16.68 18.21 -3.84
N LEU A 613 -15.75 18.87 -4.54
CA LEU A 613 -15.99 19.49 -5.84
C LEU A 613 -16.20 18.44 -6.93
N ASP A 614 -15.40 17.38 -6.91
CA ASP A 614 -15.50 16.30 -7.90
C ASP A 614 -16.82 15.54 -7.73
N GLU A 615 -17.19 15.24 -6.48
CA GLU A 615 -18.49 14.67 -6.13
C GLU A 615 -19.64 15.56 -6.58
N SER A 616 -19.57 16.87 -6.30
CA SER A 616 -20.60 17.82 -6.72
C SER A 616 -20.73 17.92 -8.24
N LEU A 617 -19.62 17.89 -8.99
CA LEU A 617 -19.63 17.92 -10.44
C LEU A 617 -20.26 16.63 -11.00
N ILE A 618 -19.87 15.47 -10.50
CA ILE A 618 -20.45 14.17 -10.90
C ILE A 618 -21.95 14.15 -10.62
N ALA A 619 -22.37 14.57 -9.43
CA ALA A 619 -23.78 14.64 -9.06
C ALA A 619 -24.55 15.59 -9.99
N ARG A 620 -24.03 16.81 -10.22
CA ARG A 620 -24.64 17.81 -11.12
C ARG A 620 -24.87 17.26 -12.52
N LEU A 621 -23.86 16.59 -13.09
CA LEU A 621 -23.97 16.03 -14.44
C LEU A 621 -24.99 14.89 -14.51
N ARG A 622 -25.13 14.10 -13.43
CA ARG A 622 -26.09 12.99 -13.35
C ARG A 622 -27.53 13.41 -13.01
N ILE A 623 -27.76 14.61 -12.45
CA ILE A 623 -29.12 15.14 -12.19
C ILE A 623 -29.96 15.12 -13.47
N TYR A 624 -29.32 15.38 -14.60
CA TYR A 624 -29.98 15.42 -15.90
C TYR A 624 -30.26 14.03 -16.49
N GLY A 625 -29.69 12.97 -15.92
CA GLY A 625 -29.84 11.60 -16.40
C GLY A 625 -28.52 10.94 -16.79
N THR A 626 -28.60 9.64 -17.04
CA THR A 626 -27.49 8.75 -17.35
C THR A 626 -27.81 7.92 -18.59
N LEU A 627 -26.80 7.26 -19.16
CA LEU A 627 -27.01 6.31 -20.25
C LEU A 627 -27.98 5.18 -19.87
N ALA A 628 -27.98 4.75 -18.60
CA ALA A 628 -28.90 3.76 -18.07
C ALA A 628 -30.38 4.19 -18.20
N ASN A 629 -30.66 5.49 -18.02
CA ASN A 629 -32.04 6.01 -18.16
C ASN A 629 -32.57 5.86 -19.59
N HIS A 630 -31.69 5.81 -20.58
CA HIS A 630 -32.03 5.65 -22.00
C HIS A 630 -31.94 4.21 -22.48
N SER A 631 -31.54 3.26 -21.62
CA SER A 631 -31.39 1.84 -21.96
C SER A 631 -32.41 0.89 -21.32
N GLN A 632 -33.20 1.40 -20.36
CA GLN A 632 -34.18 0.63 -19.60
C GLN A 632 -35.63 1.00 -19.96
N GLY A 633 -36.54 0.04 -19.87
CA GLY A 633 -37.98 0.22 -20.12
C GLY A 633 -38.41 0.05 -21.59
N ASP A 634 -39.73 0.11 -21.82
CA ASP A 634 -40.34 -0.17 -23.13
C ASP A 634 -39.93 0.84 -24.22
N ASN A 635 -39.64 2.09 -23.82
CA ASN A 635 -39.20 3.18 -24.70
C ASN A 635 -37.68 3.36 -24.76
N ALA A 636 -36.88 2.37 -24.30
CA ALA A 636 -35.43 2.45 -24.34
C ALA A 636 -34.92 2.77 -25.76
N ARG A 637 -34.13 3.83 -25.91
CA ARG A 637 -33.47 4.20 -27.17
C ARG A 637 -32.24 3.33 -27.42
N PHE A 638 -31.45 3.10 -26.36
CA PHE A 638 -30.19 2.38 -26.46
C PHE A 638 -30.31 0.94 -25.99
N VAL A 639 -29.64 0.03 -26.69
CA VAL A 639 -29.55 -1.38 -26.28
C VAL A 639 -28.09 -1.70 -25.98
N PHE A 640 -27.80 -1.89 -24.69
CA PHE A 640 -26.52 -2.39 -24.22
C PHE A 640 -26.48 -3.91 -24.34
N CYS A 641 -25.40 -4.44 -24.92
CA CYS A 641 -25.18 -5.87 -25.14
C CYS A 641 -23.70 -6.23 -25.24
N LYS A 642 -23.33 -7.48 -24.91
CA LYS A 642 -22.01 -8.08 -25.07
C LYS A 642 -21.99 -9.09 -26.22
N GLY A 643 -20.81 -9.29 -26.79
CA GLY A 643 -20.54 -10.31 -27.81
C GLY A 643 -20.72 -11.75 -27.31
N PHE A 644 -20.43 -12.72 -28.19
CA PHE A 644 -20.66 -14.14 -27.92
C PHE A 644 -19.69 -14.72 -26.88
N HIS A 645 -20.13 -15.72 -26.12
CA HIS A 645 -19.32 -16.41 -25.12
C HIS A 645 -18.66 -17.65 -25.73
N LEU A 646 -17.33 -17.69 -25.77
CA LEU A 646 -16.59 -18.88 -26.22
C LEU A 646 -16.83 -20.08 -25.28
N THR A 647 -16.63 -19.86 -23.99
CA THR A 647 -16.79 -20.89 -22.96
C THR A 647 -17.55 -20.33 -21.77
N ASP A 648 -18.47 -21.13 -21.23
CA ASP A 648 -19.17 -20.88 -19.99
C ASP A 648 -19.52 -22.24 -19.37
N ARG A 649 -18.89 -22.58 -18.25
CA ARG A 649 -19.06 -23.88 -17.60
C ARG A 649 -20.48 -24.10 -17.08
N SER A 650 -21.30 -23.04 -17.00
CA SER A 650 -22.69 -23.10 -16.55
C SER A 650 -23.70 -23.32 -17.69
N LYS A 651 -23.26 -23.32 -18.95
CA LYS A 651 -24.14 -23.43 -20.13
C LYS A 651 -23.72 -24.60 -21.02
N ALA A 652 -24.70 -25.21 -21.68
CA ALA A 652 -24.44 -26.20 -22.72
C ALA A 652 -23.82 -25.55 -23.96
N SER A 653 -22.91 -26.27 -24.60
CA SER A 653 -22.31 -25.86 -25.87
C SER A 653 -23.36 -25.76 -26.98
N LYS A 654 -23.18 -24.80 -27.89
CA LYS A 654 -24.02 -24.55 -29.07
C LYS A 654 -23.16 -24.42 -30.31
N ASP A 655 -23.70 -24.82 -31.46
CA ASP A 655 -23.02 -24.69 -32.76
C ASP A 655 -22.74 -23.22 -33.09
N SER A 656 -21.51 -22.93 -33.51
CA SER A 656 -21.06 -21.60 -33.94
C SER A 656 -21.60 -21.17 -35.32
N GLN A 657 -22.21 -22.06 -36.11
CA GLN A 657 -22.77 -21.81 -37.45
C GLN A 657 -23.47 -20.45 -37.61
N PRO A 658 -24.39 -20.02 -36.70
CA PRO A 658 -25.06 -18.72 -36.81
C PRO A 658 -24.12 -17.49 -36.76
N LEU A 659 -22.91 -17.64 -36.24
CA LEU A 659 -21.91 -16.57 -36.14
C LEU A 659 -20.99 -16.51 -37.37
N GLN A 660 -20.86 -17.62 -38.11
CA GLN A 660 -19.94 -17.75 -39.26
C GLN A 660 -20.33 -16.85 -40.44
N GLN A 661 -21.59 -16.41 -40.50
CA GLN A 661 -22.07 -15.44 -41.49
C GLN A 661 -21.49 -14.02 -41.30
N TYR A 662 -20.97 -13.70 -40.12
CA TYR A 662 -20.43 -12.38 -39.81
C TYR A 662 -18.91 -12.34 -39.93
N PRO A 663 -18.34 -11.25 -40.47
CA PRO A 663 -16.92 -10.96 -40.30
C PRO A 663 -16.57 -10.85 -38.80
N PHE A 664 -15.42 -11.40 -38.42
CA PHE A 664 -14.98 -11.49 -37.02
C PHE A 664 -13.96 -10.40 -36.68
N LEU A 665 -14.22 -9.67 -35.60
CA LEU A 665 -13.29 -8.72 -34.98
C LEU A 665 -12.52 -9.42 -33.85
N CYS A 666 -11.26 -9.76 -34.12
CA CYS A 666 -10.43 -10.49 -33.16
C CYS A 666 -9.91 -9.57 -32.04
N THR A 667 -10.12 -9.97 -30.78
CA THR A 667 -9.69 -9.24 -29.59
C THR A 667 -8.76 -10.03 -28.67
N GLY A 668 -8.24 -11.18 -29.13
CA GLY A 668 -7.35 -12.05 -28.36
C GLY A 668 -6.01 -11.39 -28.04
N PHE A 669 -5.38 -11.76 -26.93
CA PHE A 669 -4.14 -11.12 -26.44
C PHE A 669 -2.98 -11.16 -27.45
N ARG A 670 -2.86 -12.24 -28.24
CA ARG A 670 -1.79 -12.43 -29.24
C ARG A 670 -2.13 -11.89 -30.63
N ASP A 671 -3.42 -11.81 -30.97
CA ASP A 671 -3.92 -11.45 -32.31
C ASP A 671 -5.00 -10.35 -32.24
N ASN A 672 -4.75 -9.30 -31.46
CA ASN A 672 -5.71 -8.22 -31.27
C ASN A 672 -5.79 -7.31 -32.51
N ALA A 673 -6.90 -7.37 -33.23
CA ALA A 673 -7.21 -6.53 -34.38
C ALA A 673 -8.05 -5.29 -34.01
N TYR A 674 -8.41 -5.12 -32.74
CA TYR A 674 -9.22 -3.97 -32.31
C TYR A 674 -8.43 -2.66 -32.46
N PRO A 675 -8.97 -1.64 -33.15
CA PRO A 675 -8.27 -0.37 -33.36
C PRO A 675 -7.98 0.34 -32.04
N LYS A 676 -6.70 0.67 -31.81
CA LYS A 676 -6.28 1.33 -30.56
C LYS A 676 -6.64 2.83 -30.53
N HIS A 677 -6.59 3.49 -31.68
CA HIS A 677 -6.65 4.95 -31.73
C HIS A 677 -7.73 5.50 -32.68
N ARG A 678 -8.35 4.68 -33.54
CA ARG A 678 -9.35 5.11 -34.53
C ARG A 678 -10.77 5.10 -33.96
N PHE A 679 -11.63 5.98 -34.49
CA PHE A 679 -13.04 6.10 -34.11
C PHE A 679 -13.97 5.19 -34.92
N PHE A 680 -13.45 4.61 -35.99
CA PHE A 680 -14.21 3.82 -36.96
C PHE A 680 -13.58 2.44 -37.11
N ILE A 681 -14.42 1.42 -37.25
CA ILE A 681 -13.99 0.09 -37.70
C ILE A 681 -13.82 0.13 -39.22
N SER A 682 -12.69 -0.35 -39.70
CA SER A 682 -12.40 -0.51 -41.13
C SER A 682 -12.52 -1.98 -41.56
N ALA A 683 -12.70 -2.21 -42.86
CA ALA A 683 -12.75 -3.56 -43.42
C ALA A 683 -11.48 -4.38 -43.10
N ASN A 684 -10.31 -3.73 -43.01
CA ASN A 684 -9.04 -4.38 -42.70
C ASN A 684 -8.94 -4.90 -41.25
N ASP A 685 -9.82 -4.45 -40.36
CA ASP A 685 -9.87 -4.91 -38.97
C ASP A 685 -10.66 -6.22 -38.81
N LEU A 686 -11.44 -6.56 -39.84
CA LEU A 686 -12.34 -7.69 -39.86
C LEU A 686 -11.70 -8.85 -40.63
N ARG A 687 -11.92 -10.07 -40.14
CA ARG A 687 -11.42 -11.31 -40.75
C ARG A 687 -12.56 -12.30 -40.94
N GLY A 688 -12.31 -13.40 -41.65
CA GLY A 688 -13.22 -14.54 -41.64
C GLY A 688 -13.37 -15.11 -40.22
N PHE A 689 -14.55 -15.68 -39.93
CA PHE A 689 -14.78 -16.33 -38.64
C PHE A 689 -13.77 -17.48 -38.43
N PRO A 690 -13.12 -17.60 -37.25
CA PRO A 690 -12.08 -18.61 -37.07
C PRO A 690 -12.62 -20.04 -37.16
N GLU A 691 -12.10 -20.84 -38.07
CA GLU A 691 -12.46 -22.26 -38.24
C GLU A 691 -12.20 -23.11 -36.97
N SER A 692 -11.28 -22.65 -36.11
CA SER A 692 -10.98 -23.30 -34.84
C SER A 692 -12.10 -23.19 -33.79
N ILE A 693 -13.08 -22.31 -33.98
CA ILE A 693 -14.23 -22.13 -33.07
C ILE A 693 -15.41 -22.88 -33.69
N THR A 694 -15.59 -24.15 -33.33
CA THR A 694 -16.75 -24.94 -33.77
C THR A 694 -17.98 -24.68 -32.91
N ASP A 695 -17.75 -24.33 -31.64
CA ASP A 695 -18.72 -24.32 -30.57
C ASP A 695 -18.62 -23.05 -29.73
N VAL A 696 -19.77 -22.56 -29.25
CA VAL A 696 -19.88 -21.41 -28.35
C VAL A 696 -20.87 -21.70 -27.22
N ALA A 697 -20.66 -21.09 -26.06
CA ALA A 697 -21.57 -21.25 -24.92
C ALA A 697 -22.84 -20.38 -25.04
N ASP A 698 -22.73 -19.22 -25.70
CA ASP A 698 -23.84 -18.27 -25.89
C ASP A 698 -23.58 -17.38 -27.11
N TYR A 699 -24.60 -17.07 -27.90
CA TYR A 699 -24.48 -16.19 -29.08
C TYR A 699 -24.29 -14.70 -28.73
N GLY A 700 -24.27 -14.36 -27.44
CA GLY A 700 -24.16 -13.00 -26.93
C GLY A 700 -25.48 -12.53 -26.32
N SER A 701 -25.37 -11.59 -25.38
CA SER A 701 -26.55 -11.10 -24.64
C SER A 701 -27.62 -10.55 -25.60
N LYS A 702 -28.90 -10.70 -25.26
CA LYS A 702 -30.04 -10.33 -26.11
C LYS A 702 -30.03 -11.03 -27.47
N VAL A 703 -29.56 -12.28 -27.52
CA VAL A 703 -29.61 -13.16 -28.70
C VAL A 703 -28.83 -12.59 -29.89
N GLY A 704 -27.59 -12.14 -29.66
CA GLY A 704 -26.68 -11.72 -30.74
C GLY A 704 -27.00 -10.36 -31.38
N GLN A 705 -27.90 -9.55 -30.81
CA GLN A 705 -28.20 -8.19 -31.32
C GLN A 705 -26.96 -7.28 -31.45
N ALA A 706 -25.88 -7.59 -30.72
CA ALA A 706 -24.62 -6.84 -30.72
C ALA A 706 -23.93 -6.72 -32.10
N PHE A 707 -24.29 -7.56 -33.07
CA PHE A 707 -23.52 -7.72 -34.31
C PHE A 707 -24.02 -6.87 -35.49
N GLU A 708 -25.17 -6.21 -35.35
CA GLU A 708 -25.82 -5.47 -36.43
C GLU A 708 -26.32 -4.07 -36.00
N GLY A 709 -26.68 -3.25 -36.99
CA GLY A 709 -27.21 -1.90 -36.79
C GLY A 709 -26.15 -0.83 -36.50
N VAL A 710 -26.61 0.41 -36.41
CA VAL A 710 -25.80 1.58 -36.01
C VAL A 710 -25.46 1.46 -34.52
N ARG A 711 -24.16 1.29 -34.24
CA ARG A 711 -23.69 1.00 -32.88
C ARG A 711 -22.33 1.60 -32.57
N VAL A 712 -22.08 1.74 -31.27
CA VAL A 712 -20.75 2.00 -30.71
C VAL A 712 -20.29 0.77 -29.97
N ILE A 713 -19.13 0.24 -30.35
CA ILE A 713 -18.52 -0.92 -29.71
C ILE A 713 -17.29 -0.49 -28.91
N PHE A 714 -17.00 -1.17 -27.80
CA PHE A 714 -15.84 -0.88 -26.96
C PHE A 714 -15.36 -2.16 -26.24
N PRO A 715 -14.04 -2.40 -26.15
CA PRO A 715 -13.51 -3.54 -25.40
C PRO A 715 -13.52 -3.24 -23.90
N ASP A 716 -13.56 -4.28 -23.06
CA ASP A 716 -13.48 -4.16 -21.60
C ASP A 716 -12.16 -3.45 -21.17
N GLY A 717 -11.08 -3.58 -21.93
CA GLY A 717 -9.80 -2.91 -21.66
C GLY A 717 -9.74 -1.47 -22.17
N VAL A 718 -9.26 -0.54 -21.34
CA VAL A 718 -9.04 0.89 -21.70
C VAL A 718 -7.58 1.16 -22.05
N GLU A 719 -7.27 2.35 -22.60
CA GLU A 719 -5.88 2.79 -22.76
C GLU A 719 -5.26 3.04 -21.37
N ARG A 720 -4.17 2.33 -21.05
CA ARG A 720 -3.64 2.28 -19.67
C ARG A 720 -3.19 3.65 -19.17
N LYS A 721 -2.60 4.48 -20.03
CA LYS A 721 -2.03 5.78 -19.62
C LYS A 721 -3.06 6.89 -19.49
N THR A 722 -4.13 6.86 -20.28
CA THR A 722 -5.14 7.93 -20.34
C THR A 722 -6.49 7.53 -19.77
N LEU A 723 -6.72 6.23 -19.52
CA LEU A 723 -8.00 5.63 -19.19
C LEU A 723 -9.10 5.94 -20.22
N GLU A 724 -8.70 6.21 -21.47
CA GLU A 724 -9.62 6.43 -22.57
C GLU A 724 -10.31 5.10 -22.92
N VAL A 725 -11.65 5.12 -22.97
CA VAL A 725 -12.42 3.98 -23.49
C VAL A 725 -12.13 3.87 -24.97
N ARG A 726 -11.73 2.69 -25.45
CA ARG A 726 -11.44 2.49 -26.88
C ARG A 726 -12.73 2.30 -27.68
N ALA A 727 -13.61 3.31 -27.68
CA ALA A 727 -14.92 3.23 -28.32
C ALA A 727 -14.83 3.50 -29.84
N CYS A 728 -15.48 2.66 -30.63
CA CYS A 728 -15.54 2.80 -32.08
C CYS A 728 -16.99 2.79 -32.57
N TYR A 729 -17.32 3.72 -33.44
CA TYR A 729 -18.55 3.69 -34.23
C TYR A 729 -18.44 2.64 -35.35
N THR A 730 -19.52 1.90 -35.58
CA THR A 730 -19.70 1.06 -36.76
C THR A 730 -21.18 0.88 -37.10
N ASP A 731 -21.48 0.85 -38.39
CA ASP A 731 -22.76 0.40 -38.96
C ASP A 731 -22.56 -0.84 -39.86
N THR A 732 -21.34 -1.37 -39.93
CA THR A 732 -21.01 -2.59 -40.68
C THR A 732 -21.27 -3.81 -39.80
N PRO A 733 -22.00 -4.84 -40.27
CA PRO A 733 -22.21 -6.07 -39.51
C PRO A 733 -20.90 -6.79 -39.19
N CYS A 734 -20.67 -7.12 -37.92
CA CYS A 734 -19.50 -7.90 -37.48
C CYS A 734 -19.72 -8.53 -36.09
N CYS A 735 -19.13 -9.71 -35.87
CA CYS A 735 -19.20 -10.41 -34.59
C CYS A 735 -17.88 -10.33 -33.80
N PHE A 736 -17.98 -10.48 -32.49
CA PHE A 736 -16.88 -10.35 -31.53
C PHE A 736 -17.20 -11.09 -30.23
N THR A 737 -16.17 -11.39 -29.45
CA THR A 737 -16.30 -12.13 -28.17
C THR A 737 -16.87 -11.27 -27.05
N GLN A 738 -17.20 -11.89 -25.91
CA GLN A 738 -17.77 -11.21 -24.72
C GLN A 738 -16.89 -10.12 -24.09
N SER A 739 -15.62 -10.03 -24.53
CA SER A 739 -14.68 -8.98 -24.14
C SER A 739 -15.00 -7.61 -24.78
N VAL A 740 -15.98 -7.54 -25.68
CA VAL A 740 -16.45 -6.32 -26.33
C VAL A 740 -17.92 -6.10 -26.01
N GLY A 741 -18.23 -4.89 -25.54
CA GLY A 741 -19.58 -4.36 -25.38
C GLY A 741 -20.02 -3.54 -26.59
N ALA A 742 -21.33 -3.44 -26.79
CA ALA A 742 -21.96 -2.65 -27.83
C ALA A 742 -23.14 -1.83 -27.26
N ILE A 743 -23.27 -0.60 -27.74
CA ILE A 743 -24.41 0.30 -27.55
C ILE A 743 -25.07 0.46 -28.91
N ILE A 744 -26.29 -0.06 -29.07
CA ILE A 744 -27.04 0.02 -30.33
C ILE A 744 -28.10 1.12 -30.19
N ASP A 745 -28.24 1.97 -31.20
CA ASP A 745 -29.35 2.92 -31.26
C ASP A 745 -30.53 2.33 -32.05
N ARG A 746 -31.69 2.18 -31.41
CA ARG A 746 -32.91 1.68 -32.09
C ARG A 746 -33.40 2.63 -33.19
N GLN A 747 -33.07 3.92 -33.09
CA GLN A 747 -33.44 4.92 -34.10
C GLN A 747 -32.42 5.02 -35.24
N GLN A 748 -31.31 4.27 -35.18
CA GLN A 748 -30.27 4.23 -36.21
C GLN A 748 -29.64 5.61 -36.51
N ASP A 749 -29.55 6.50 -35.51
CA ASP A 749 -28.99 7.84 -35.65
C ASP A 749 -27.46 7.81 -35.70
N LYS A 750 -26.91 7.88 -36.92
CA LYS A 750 -25.46 7.83 -37.16
C LYS A 750 -24.72 9.01 -36.54
N TYR A 751 -25.34 10.19 -36.49
CA TYR A 751 -24.69 11.39 -35.99
C TYR A 751 -24.59 11.32 -34.47
N LEU A 752 -25.67 10.93 -33.81
CA LEU A 752 -25.66 10.72 -32.37
C LEU A 752 -24.67 9.63 -31.96
N MET A 753 -24.58 8.53 -32.70
CA MET A 753 -23.67 7.44 -32.33
C MET A 753 -22.19 7.78 -32.60
N GLN A 754 -21.88 8.62 -33.59
CA GLN A 754 -20.52 9.16 -33.76
C GLN A 754 -20.17 10.15 -32.63
N PHE A 755 -21.12 10.99 -32.21
CA PHE A 755 -20.95 11.82 -31.01
C PHE A 755 -20.78 10.97 -29.75
N MET A 756 -21.55 9.88 -29.60
CA MET A 756 -21.42 8.94 -28.47
C MET A 756 -20.02 8.32 -28.41
N ALA A 757 -19.48 7.87 -29.54
CA ALA A 757 -18.10 7.38 -29.61
C ALA A 757 -17.09 8.48 -29.19
N SER A 758 -17.35 9.73 -29.59
CA SER A 758 -16.54 10.90 -29.21
C SER A 758 -16.61 11.19 -27.73
N TYR A 759 -17.79 11.15 -27.14
CA TYR A 759 -18.01 11.33 -25.72
C TYR A 759 -17.29 10.26 -24.90
N LEU A 760 -17.44 8.98 -25.22
CA LEU A 760 -16.76 7.89 -24.51
C LEU A 760 -15.23 7.99 -24.58
N ARG A 761 -14.68 8.64 -25.61
CA ARG A 761 -13.25 8.90 -25.81
C ARG A 761 -12.75 10.25 -25.28
N SER A 762 -13.68 11.09 -24.79
CA SER A 762 -13.37 12.44 -24.31
C SER A 762 -12.68 12.43 -22.96
N LYS A 763 -12.02 13.55 -22.65
CA LYS A 763 -11.48 13.79 -21.30
C LYS A 763 -12.56 13.76 -20.22
N LEU A 764 -13.80 14.19 -20.53
CA LEU A 764 -14.90 14.13 -19.58
C LEU A 764 -15.23 12.69 -19.17
N ALA A 765 -15.32 11.78 -20.14
CA ALA A 765 -15.58 10.36 -19.83
C ALA A 765 -14.43 9.74 -19.03
N SER A 766 -13.17 10.00 -19.40
CA SER A 766 -12.00 9.53 -18.64
C SER A 766 -11.97 10.09 -17.22
N TYR A 767 -12.31 11.37 -17.02
CA TYR A 767 -12.44 11.99 -15.70
C TYR A 767 -13.53 11.29 -14.87
N LEU A 768 -14.74 11.12 -15.41
CA LEU A 768 -15.85 10.52 -14.69
C LEU A 768 -15.53 9.08 -14.28
N LEU A 769 -15.06 8.27 -15.24
CA LEU A 769 -14.68 6.89 -15.01
C LEU A 769 -13.53 6.76 -14.01
N PHE A 770 -12.57 7.68 -14.00
CA PHE A 770 -11.48 7.68 -13.03
C PHE A 770 -11.98 7.81 -11.57
N TYR A 771 -12.98 8.67 -11.33
CA TYR A 771 -13.53 8.87 -9.98
C TYR A 771 -14.61 7.88 -9.59
N THR A 772 -15.38 7.33 -10.53
CA THR A 772 -16.55 6.48 -10.21
C THR A 772 -16.27 4.98 -10.31
N THR A 773 -15.21 4.56 -11.02
CA THR A 773 -14.94 3.15 -11.32
C THR A 773 -13.80 2.59 -10.48
N PHE A 774 -14.11 1.53 -9.72
CA PHE A 774 -13.15 0.82 -8.87
C PHE A 774 -11.96 0.28 -9.68
N SER A 775 -12.23 -0.45 -10.76
CA SER A 775 -11.20 -1.15 -11.52
C SER A 775 -10.18 -0.23 -12.20
N LEU A 776 -10.56 1.00 -12.53
CA LEU A 776 -9.71 1.93 -13.27
C LEU A 776 -8.74 2.72 -12.36
N SER A 777 -9.18 3.02 -11.14
CA SER A 777 -8.38 3.80 -10.17
C SER A 777 -7.68 2.93 -9.13
N MET A 778 -8.24 1.76 -8.77
CA MET A 778 -7.77 0.94 -7.65
C MET A 778 -7.27 -0.45 -8.05
N GLU A 779 -7.52 -0.94 -9.26
CA GLU A 779 -7.14 -2.29 -9.71
C GLU A 779 -6.53 -2.29 -11.12
N ARG A 780 -6.65 -3.39 -11.87
CA ARG A 780 -6.21 -3.50 -13.26
C ARG A 780 -7.22 -2.79 -14.16
N PRO A 781 -6.80 -1.83 -15.01
CA PRO A 781 -7.72 -1.01 -15.78
C PRO A 781 -8.59 -1.83 -16.74
N HIS A 782 -9.86 -1.95 -16.39
CA HIS A 782 -10.94 -2.41 -17.26
C HIS A 782 -12.20 -1.64 -16.91
N VAL A 783 -13.08 -1.46 -17.90
CA VAL A 783 -14.39 -0.81 -17.74
C VAL A 783 -15.48 -1.84 -17.99
N LYS A 784 -16.42 -1.95 -17.05
CA LYS A 784 -17.58 -2.81 -17.16
C LYS A 784 -18.74 -2.05 -17.79
N MET A 785 -19.65 -2.78 -18.43
CA MET A 785 -20.82 -2.18 -19.09
C MET A 785 -21.65 -1.28 -18.17
N ARG A 786 -21.90 -1.73 -16.94
CA ARG A 786 -22.63 -0.95 -15.91
C ARG A 786 -21.96 0.39 -15.55
N GLU A 787 -20.65 0.50 -15.71
CA GLU A 787 -19.90 1.73 -15.44
C GLU A 787 -20.02 2.71 -16.60
N ILE A 788 -20.18 2.21 -17.83
CA ILE A 788 -20.56 3.04 -18.98
C ILE A 788 -22.03 3.49 -18.83
N GLU A 789 -22.93 2.60 -18.45
CA GLU A 789 -24.35 2.94 -18.24
C GLU A 789 -24.55 4.04 -17.18
N SER A 790 -23.66 4.15 -16.18
CA SER A 790 -23.76 5.19 -15.14
C SER A 790 -23.19 6.55 -15.55
N LEU A 791 -22.64 6.68 -16.77
CA LEU A 791 -22.17 7.96 -17.28
C LEU A 791 -23.35 8.90 -17.52
N PRO A 792 -23.20 10.20 -17.16
CA PRO A 792 -24.21 11.21 -17.41
C PRO A 792 -24.45 11.35 -18.90
N PHE A 793 -25.71 11.39 -19.29
CA PHE A 793 -26.11 11.58 -20.68
C PHE A 793 -27.58 11.98 -20.80
N LEU A 794 -27.83 12.98 -21.64
CA LEU A 794 -29.15 13.39 -22.08
C LEU A 794 -29.26 13.24 -23.59
N LEU A 795 -30.45 12.91 -24.07
CA LEU A 795 -30.73 12.97 -25.51
C LEU A 795 -30.75 14.43 -25.99
N PRO A 796 -30.39 14.70 -27.25
CA PRO A 796 -30.39 16.07 -27.77
C PRO A 796 -31.76 16.75 -27.71
N SER A 797 -32.85 15.98 -27.80
CA SER A 797 -34.23 16.46 -27.66
C SER A 797 -34.55 16.96 -26.26
N ASP A 798 -33.91 16.36 -25.25
CA ASP A 798 -34.20 16.58 -23.83
C ASP A 798 -33.17 17.53 -23.20
N HIS A 799 -32.18 17.97 -23.99
CA HIS A 799 -31.15 18.91 -23.57
C HIS A 799 -31.78 20.28 -23.23
N PRO A 800 -31.28 21.03 -22.21
CA PRO A 800 -31.79 22.38 -21.89
C PRO A 800 -31.74 23.37 -23.06
N SER A 801 -30.93 23.08 -24.07
CA SER A 801 -30.86 23.82 -25.34
C SER A 801 -30.75 22.82 -26.50
N PRO A 802 -31.87 22.30 -27.04
CA PRO A 802 -31.84 21.23 -28.04
C PRO A 802 -31.14 21.62 -29.35
N GLU A 803 -31.32 22.86 -29.80
CA GLU A 803 -30.69 23.35 -31.03
C GLU A 803 -29.17 23.46 -30.90
N LEU A 804 -28.68 23.91 -29.73
CA LEU A 804 -27.25 23.89 -29.41
C LEU A 804 -26.72 22.45 -29.41
N ALA A 805 -27.39 21.52 -28.74
CA ALA A 805 -27.00 20.11 -28.68
C ALA A 805 -26.87 19.48 -30.08
N LYS A 806 -27.86 19.70 -30.95
CA LYS A 806 -27.82 19.22 -32.35
C LYS A 806 -26.67 19.86 -33.14
N SER A 807 -26.43 21.16 -32.96
CA SER A 807 -25.33 21.86 -33.63
C SER A 807 -23.95 21.34 -33.22
N ILE A 808 -23.77 21.04 -31.93
CA ILE A 808 -22.55 20.44 -31.38
C ILE A 808 -22.31 19.06 -31.99
N ILE A 809 -23.35 18.21 -32.03
CA ILE A 809 -23.26 16.86 -32.60
C ILE A 809 -22.85 16.94 -34.08
N ALA A 810 -23.50 17.81 -34.86
CA ALA A 810 -23.15 18.00 -36.26
C ALA A 810 -21.70 18.47 -36.43
N LYS A 811 -21.22 19.38 -35.57
CA LYS A 811 -19.84 19.88 -35.63
C LYS A 811 -18.81 18.82 -35.28
N VAL A 812 -19.09 17.97 -34.28
CA VAL A 812 -18.22 16.84 -33.94
C VAL A 812 -18.10 15.86 -35.11
N VAL A 813 -19.21 15.54 -35.79
CA VAL A 813 -19.20 14.67 -36.98
C VAL A 813 -18.41 15.29 -38.13
N GLU A 814 -18.57 16.59 -38.38
CA GLU A 814 -17.78 17.33 -39.38
C GLU A 814 -16.28 17.22 -39.08
N LEU A 815 -15.87 17.43 -37.83
CA LEU A 815 -14.48 17.34 -37.38
C LEU A 815 -13.90 15.92 -37.50
N LEU A 816 -14.71 14.87 -37.34
CA LEU A 816 -14.27 13.48 -37.49
C LEU A 816 -14.11 13.03 -38.94
N THR A 817 -14.82 13.68 -39.88
CA THR A 817 -14.90 13.25 -41.29
C THR A 817 -13.53 13.05 -41.96
N PRO A 818 -12.53 13.95 -41.80
CA PRO A 818 -11.22 13.77 -42.41
C PRO A 818 -10.44 12.55 -41.92
N PHE A 819 -10.78 12.01 -40.74
CA PHE A 819 -10.03 10.95 -40.07
C PHE A 819 -10.67 9.57 -40.18
N ARG A 820 -11.67 9.42 -41.07
CA ARG A 820 -12.39 8.15 -41.27
C ARG A 820 -11.48 7.08 -41.89
N ASP A 821 -10.75 7.46 -42.93
CA ASP A 821 -9.90 6.55 -43.71
C ASP A 821 -8.40 6.80 -43.49
N ASP A 822 -8.00 8.06 -43.25
CA ASP A 822 -6.60 8.47 -43.05
C ASP A 822 -6.36 8.96 -41.60
N PHE A 823 -6.04 8.03 -40.71
CA PHE A 823 -5.82 8.32 -39.29
C PHE A 823 -4.37 7.99 -38.86
N HIS A 824 -3.70 8.98 -38.28
CA HIS A 824 -2.44 8.77 -37.57
C HIS A 824 -2.48 9.43 -36.18
N PRO A 825 -2.19 8.69 -35.09
CA PRO A 825 -2.39 9.18 -33.72
C PRO A 825 -1.47 10.36 -33.34
N GLN A 826 -0.33 10.50 -34.03
CA GLN A 826 0.62 11.60 -33.82
C GLN A 826 0.43 12.76 -34.82
N ASN A 827 -0.60 12.71 -35.66
CA ASN A 827 -0.89 13.81 -36.59
C ASN A 827 -1.27 15.06 -35.79
N ARG A 828 -0.59 16.18 -36.05
CA ARG A 828 -0.86 17.46 -35.38
C ARG A 828 -2.30 17.93 -35.60
N ASN A 829 -2.83 17.80 -36.82
CA ASN A 829 -4.22 18.14 -37.14
C ASN A 829 -5.20 17.31 -36.31
N TRP A 830 -4.87 16.03 -36.06
CA TRP A 830 -5.67 15.17 -35.20
C TRP A 830 -5.64 15.63 -33.73
N LEU A 831 -4.46 15.98 -33.20
CA LEU A 831 -4.34 16.47 -31.82
C LEU A 831 -5.12 17.76 -31.59
N GLU A 832 -5.06 18.69 -32.54
CA GLU A 832 -5.83 19.94 -32.51
C GLU A 832 -7.34 19.68 -32.61
N THR A 833 -7.76 18.83 -33.57
CA THR A 833 -9.16 18.41 -33.73
C THR A 833 -9.70 17.75 -32.47
N ARG A 834 -8.90 16.87 -31.86
CA ARG A 834 -9.26 16.19 -30.62
C ARG A 834 -9.51 17.17 -29.48
N SER A 835 -8.69 18.21 -29.36
CA SER A 835 -8.93 19.26 -28.35
C SER A 835 -10.23 20.01 -28.61
N GLN A 836 -10.56 20.30 -29.88
CA GLN A 836 -11.82 20.95 -30.25
C GLN A 836 -13.04 20.07 -29.93
N ILE A 837 -12.93 18.76 -30.17
CA ILE A 837 -13.99 17.79 -29.81
C ILE A 837 -14.19 17.76 -28.29
N ASP A 838 -13.12 17.74 -27.49
CA ASP A 838 -13.24 17.81 -26.02
C ASP A 838 -13.98 19.10 -25.59
N ASP A 839 -13.69 20.25 -26.19
CA ASP A 839 -14.38 21.52 -25.88
C ASP A 839 -15.86 21.50 -26.27
N LEU A 840 -16.20 20.93 -27.43
CA LEU A 840 -17.59 20.72 -27.85
C LEU A 840 -18.34 19.77 -26.92
N VAL A 841 -17.67 18.71 -26.43
CA VAL A 841 -18.25 17.83 -25.41
C VAL A 841 -18.47 18.61 -24.11
N PHE A 842 -17.52 19.44 -23.67
CA PHE A 842 -17.70 20.28 -22.49
C PHE A 842 -18.88 21.25 -22.63
N ASP A 843 -19.07 21.83 -23.80
CA ASP A 843 -20.23 22.68 -24.12
C ASP A 843 -21.55 21.89 -24.02
N TYR A 844 -21.58 20.67 -24.56
CA TYR A 844 -22.76 19.78 -24.49
C TYR A 844 -23.18 19.48 -23.05
N PHE A 845 -22.22 19.36 -22.12
CA PHE A 845 -22.49 19.08 -20.72
C PHE A 845 -22.53 20.34 -19.83
N GLY A 846 -22.41 21.53 -20.44
CA GLY A 846 -22.48 22.81 -19.74
C GLY A 846 -21.37 22.99 -18.70
N LEU A 847 -20.15 22.54 -19.00
CA LEU A 847 -19.00 22.76 -18.11
C LEU A 847 -18.52 24.21 -18.20
N ASN A 848 -18.33 24.83 -17.03
CA ASN A 848 -17.68 26.14 -16.93
C ASN A 848 -16.15 26.03 -17.02
N GLU A 849 -15.47 27.16 -17.20
CA GLU A 849 -14.00 27.22 -17.35
C GLU A 849 -13.22 26.50 -16.24
N ASN A 850 -13.65 26.64 -14.99
CA ASN A 850 -12.95 26.00 -13.87
C ASN A 850 -13.16 24.47 -13.90
N GLU A 851 -14.37 24.00 -14.18
CA GLU A 851 -14.68 22.58 -14.34
C GLU A 851 -13.91 21.96 -15.51
N ARG A 852 -13.81 22.67 -16.65
CA ARG A 852 -12.99 22.25 -17.79
C ARG A 852 -11.53 22.09 -17.39
N GLN A 853 -10.99 23.03 -16.64
CA GLN A 853 -9.60 22.96 -16.18
C GLN A 853 -9.38 21.79 -15.21
N VAL A 854 -10.32 21.54 -14.28
CA VAL A 854 -10.25 20.38 -13.38
C VAL A 854 -10.23 19.08 -14.18
N VAL A 855 -11.13 18.91 -15.15
CA VAL A 855 -11.17 17.74 -16.03
C VAL A 855 -9.85 17.57 -16.79
N ARG A 856 -9.31 18.67 -17.36
CA ARG A 856 -8.03 18.66 -18.08
C ARG A 856 -6.85 18.29 -17.16
N ASP A 857 -6.76 18.88 -15.97
CA ASP A 857 -5.70 18.62 -14.99
C ASP A 857 -5.74 17.15 -14.51
N THR A 858 -6.93 16.60 -14.25
CA THR A 858 -7.08 15.19 -13.90
C THR A 858 -6.55 14.27 -15.00
N CYS A 859 -6.97 14.48 -16.24
CA CYS A 859 -6.52 13.65 -17.36
C CYS A 859 -5.03 13.81 -17.66
N GLN A 860 -4.47 15.01 -17.48
CA GLN A 860 -3.08 15.30 -17.79
C GLN A 860 -2.10 14.84 -16.71
N TYR A 861 -2.48 14.96 -15.43
CA TYR A 861 -1.56 14.77 -14.31
C TYR A 861 -1.97 13.63 -13.37
N PHE A 862 -3.25 13.52 -12.99
CA PHE A 862 -3.70 12.52 -12.02
C PHE A 862 -3.74 11.11 -12.61
N ILE A 863 -4.42 10.94 -13.76
CA ILE A 863 -4.55 9.64 -14.42
C ILE A 863 -3.17 9.01 -14.73
N PRO A 864 -2.17 9.73 -15.26
CA PRO A 864 -0.85 9.15 -15.52
C PRO A 864 0.00 8.90 -14.27
N SER A 865 -0.36 9.46 -13.12
CA SER A 865 0.40 9.34 -11.87
C SER A 865 -0.09 8.24 -10.94
N ARG A 866 -1.26 7.66 -11.21
CA ARG A 866 -1.82 6.56 -10.40
C ARG A 866 -0.98 5.28 -10.46
N GLN A 867 -1.04 4.49 -9.39
CA GLN A 867 -0.56 3.11 -9.29
C GLN A 867 0.84 2.89 -9.91
N PRO A 868 1.88 3.50 -9.33
CA PRO A 868 3.27 3.25 -9.74
C PRO A 868 3.56 1.74 -9.75
N ALA A 869 4.05 1.24 -10.88
CA ALA A 869 4.28 -0.20 -11.11
C ALA A 869 5.59 -0.71 -10.48
N SER A 870 6.48 0.20 -10.09
CA SER A 870 7.80 -0.07 -9.51
C SER A 870 8.31 1.16 -8.76
N PHE A 871 9.32 0.98 -7.89
CA PHE A 871 10.00 2.06 -7.19
C PHE A 871 10.60 3.11 -8.13
N THR A 872 11.17 2.66 -9.26
CA THR A 872 11.67 3.55 -10.32
C THR A 872 10.58 4.41 -10.96
N SER A 873 9.31 3.99 -10.86
CA SER A 873 8.15 4.69 -11.41
C SER A 873 7.43 5.60 -10.41
N LEU A 874 7.95 5.75 -9.18
CA LEU A 874 7.42 6.67 -8.15
C LEU A 874 7.57 8.15 -8.55
N HIS A 875 8.54 8.47 -9.41
CA HIS A 875 8.72 9.83 -9.92
C HIS A 875 7.72 10.15 -11.05
N ARG A 876 6.51 10.56 -10.65
CA ARG A 876 5.41 10.93 -11.56
C ARG A 876 5.19 12.45 -11.61
N PRO A 877 4.50 12.97 -12.66
CA PRO A 877 4.27 14.40 -12.82
C PRO A 877 3.71 15.10 -11.57
N LEU A 878 2.85 14.44 -10.79
CA LEU A 878 2.23 15.01 -9.59
C LEU A 878 3.18 15.22 -8.40
N HIS A 879 4.30 14.49 -8.34
CA HIS A 879 5.25 14.54 -7.21
C HIS A 879 6.44 15.48 -7.46
N GLN A 880 6.51 16.10 -8.64
CA GLN A 880 7.52 17.10 -8.98
C GLN A 880 7.20 18.44 -8.33
N ASN A 881 8.19 19.33 -8.25
CA ASN A 881 7.93 20.73 -7.88
C ASN A 881 7.00 21.39 -8.92
N PRO A 882 6.06 22.25 -8.48
CA PRO A 882 5.24 23.02 -9.40
C PRO A 882 6.11 24.00 -10.22
N LEU A 883 5.76 24.17 -11.49
CA LEU A 883 6.38 25.17 -12.36
C LEU A 883 5.91 26.58 -11.97
N PRO A 884 6.70 27.64 -12.25
CA PRO A 884 6.29 29.03 -11.98
C PRO A 884 4.92 29.40 -12.56
N GLN A 885 4.62 28.90 -13.77
CA GLN A 885 3.32 29.13 -14.41
C GLN A 885 2.17 28.41 -13.70
N GLU A 886 2.40 27.23 -13.11
CA GLU A 886 1.42 26.49 -12.32
C GLU A 886 1.11 27.25 -11.02
N LEU A 887 2.13 27.80 -10.36
CA LEU A 887 1.97 28.65 -9.16
C LEU A 887 1.20 29.94 -9.45
N GLN A 888 1.51 30.61 -10.57
CA GLN A 888 0.77 31.79 -11.01
C GLN A 888 -0.69 31.48 -11.33
N ASN A 889 -0.95 30.36 -12.01
CA ASN A 889 -2.32 29.91 -12.27
C ASN A 889 -3.08 29.59 -10.98
N TYR A 890 -2.44 28.90 -10.04
CA TYR A 890 -3.00 28.61 -8.73
C TYR A 890 -3.43 29.90 -8.00
N THR A 891 -2.55 30.89 -7.88
CA THR A 891 -2.85 32.13 -7.15
C THR A 891 -3.96 32.94 -7.80
N ARG A 892 -4.02 32.95 -9.14
CA ARG A 892 -5.12 33.56 -9.91
C ARG A 892 -6.46 32.87 -9.65
N ILE A 893 -6.49 31.54 -9.67
CA ILE A 893 -7.72 30.76 -9.44
C ILE A 893 -8.19 30.93 -7.99
N LEU A 894 -7.27 30.81 -7.01
CA LEU A 894 -7.58 31.01 -5.60
C LEU A 894 -8.23 32.39 -5.36
N ARG A 895 -7.67 33.46 -5.93
CA ARG A 895 -8.24 34.81 -5.84
C ARG A 895 -9.67 34.86 -6.39
N LYS A 896 -9.85 34.38 -7.62
CA LYS A 896 -11.14 34.37 -8.31
C LYS A 896 -12.21 33.61 -7.49
N GLU A 897 -11.87 32.45 -6.95
CA GLU A 897 -12.80 31.67 -6.13
C GLU A 897 -13.16 32.38 -4.82
N LEU A 898 -12.18 33.02 -4.15
CA LEU A 898 -12.45 33.82 -2.95
C LEU A 898 -13.38 35.00 -3.25
N GLU A 899 -13.22 35.66 -4.40
CA GLU A 899 -14.11 36.74 -4.88
C GLU A 899 -15.53 36.22 -5.16
N VAL A 900 -15.66 35.05 -5.79
CA VAL A 900 -16.97 34.39 -5.99
C VAL A 900 -17.66 34.12 -4.65
N TRP A 901 -16.91 33.63 -3.65
CA TRP A 901 -17.44 33.42 -2.30
C TRP A 901 -17.82 34.73 -1.61
N ARG A 902 -16.99 35.78 -1.74
CA ARG A 902 -17.31 37.12 -1.23
C ARG A 902 -18.64 37.60 -1.79
N ASP A 903 -18.81 37.55 -3.11
CA ASP A 903 -20.01 38.05 -3.78
C ASP A 903 -21.25 37.24 -3.36
N ARG A 904 -21.14 35.91 -3.32
CA ARG A 904 -22.21 35.02 -2.82
C ARG A 904 -22.60 35.31 -1.37
N LEU A 905 -21.64 35.70 -0.54
CA LEU A 905 -21.85 36.02 0.87
C LEU A 905 -22.12 37.52 1.11
N SER A 906 -22.31 38.31 0.05
CA SER A 906 -22.51 39.78 0.13
C SER A 906 -21.38 40.52 0.86
N GLY A 907 -20.15 40.00 0.80
CA GLY A 907 -18.95 40.63 1.33
C GLY A 907 -18.49 41.84 0.51
N LYS A 908 -17.51 42.60 1.03
CA LYS A 908 -16.93 43.79 0.39
C LYS A 908 -15.40 43.75 0.42
N GLY A 909 -14.76 44.50 -0.48
CA GLY A 909 -13.30 44.60 -0.60
C GLY A 909 -12.73 43.66 -1.65
N GLU A 910 -11.46 43.88 -2.02
CA GLU A 910 -10.74 43.07 -3.01
C GLU A 910 -9.65 42.22 -2.33
N PHE A 911 -9.43 41.02 -2.88
CA PHE A 911 -8.41 40.10 -2.37
C PHE A 911 -7.10 40.27 -3.14
N GLN A 912 -6.02 40.49 -2.43
CA GLN A 912 -4.68 40.29 -2.97
C GLN A 912 -4.13 38.94 -2.51
N VAL A 913 -3.82 38.09 -3.49
CA VAL A 913 -3.16 36.79 -3.31
C VAL A 913 -1.76 36.89 -3.88
N GLN A 914 -0.74 36.72 -3.05
CA GLN A 914 0.67 36.85 -3.39
C GLN A 914 1.44 35.60 -2.94
N LEU A 915 2.23 35.02 -3.85
CA LEU A 915 3.22 34.01 -3.48
C LEU A 915 4.40 34.72 -2.78
N ILE A 916 4.71 34.31 -1.56
CA ILE A 916 5.91 34.75 -0.88
C ILE A 916 6.98 33.72 -1.21
N GLU A 917 7.93 34.10 -2.07
CA GLU A 917 9.19 33.37 -2.18
C GLU A 917 9.95 33.59 -0.89
N PRO A 918 10.16 32.56 -0.06
CA PRO A 918 10.91 32.77 1.14
C PRO A 918 12.36 33.05 0.72
N ASP A 919 12.94 34.17 1.18
CA ASP A 919 14.34 34.57 0.92
C ASP A 919 15.21 33.32 0.93
N ALA A 920 16.11 33.16 -0.06
CA ALA A 920 16.97 32.02 -0.39
C ALA A 920 17.52 31.23 0.83
N ASN A 921 16.62 30.57 1.54
CA ASN A 921 16.86 29.79 2.72
C ASN A 921 16.65 28.35 2.28
N PRO A 922 17.69 27.50 2.30
CA PRO A 922 17.68 26.17 1.70
C PRO A 922 16.64 25.17 2.26
N SER A 923 15.83 25.57 3.25
CA SER A 923 14.88 24.72 3.99
C SER A 923 13.47 24.63 3.39
N ASN A 924 13.17 25.24 2.23
CA ASN A 924 11.78 25.32 1.75
C ASN A 924 11.31 24.07 1.00
N SER A 925 10.92 23.05 1.76
CA SER A 925 9.98 22.01 1.30
C SER A 925 8.54 22.54 1.14
N HIS A 926 8.28 23.79 1.52
CA HIS A 926 6.95 24.42 1.55
C HIS A 926 6.95 25.77 0.83
N GLY A 927 5.85 26.08 0.12
CA GLY A 927 5.54 27.39 -0.43
C GLY A 927 4.53 28.13 0.44
N VAL A 928 4.60 29.46 0.44
CA VAL A 928 3.77 30.34 1.27
C VAL A 928 2.97 31.30 0.39
N ILE A 929 1.66 31.34 0.60
CA ILE A 929 0.75 32.29 -0.05
C ILE A 929 0.20 33.24 0.99
N ARG A 930 0.32 34.55 0.75
CA ARG A 930 -0.34 35.60 1.53
C ARG A 930 -1.65 35.98 0.86
N ILE A 931 -2.70 36.07 1.67
CA ILE A 931 -4.05 36.48 1.27
C ILE A 931 -4.42 37.69 2.15
N SER A 932 -4.69 38.82 1.51
CA SER A 932 -4.97 40.09 2.19
C SER A 932 -6.18 40.79 1.55
N LEU A 933 -6.89 41.59 2.34
CA LEU A 933 -7.94 42.51 1.89
C LEU A 933 -7.31 43.90 1.70
N GLU A 934 -7.62 44.57 0.59
CA GLU A 934 -6.90 45.73 0.05
C GLU A 934 -6.97 47.06 0.87
N ARG A 935 -6.65 47.02 2.17
CA ARG A 935 -6.61 48.21 3.05
C ARG A 935 -5.30 48.45 3.79
N ASP A 936 -4.34 47.53 3.77
CA ASP A 936 -3.12 47.66 4.59
C ASP A 936 -1.85 47.21 3.85
N THR A 937 -0.98 48.17 3.50
CA THR A 937 0.21 47.97 2.67
C THR A 937 1.52 47.84 3.47
N LYS A 938 1.48 47.30 4.70
CA LYS A 938 2.72 47.02 5.46
C LYS A 938 3.41 45.72 4.99
N PRO A 939 4.76 45.63 5.03
CA PRO A 939 5.52 44.68 4.22
C PRO A 939 5.54 43.24 4.75
N ALA A 940 5.51 42.27 3.81
CA ALA A 940 5.49 40.83 4.03
C ALA A 940 6.74 40.23 4.74
N ARG A 941 7.84 41.00 4.88
CA ARG A 941 9.11 40.53 5.48
C ARG A 941 8.98 40.11 6.94
N THR A 942 8.07 40.72 7.71
CA THR A 942 7.86 40.37 9.13
C THR A 942 7.26 38.97 9.28
N PHE A 943 6.40 38.53 8.36
CA PHE A 943 5.78 37.20 8.42
C PHE A 943 6.81 36.09 8.24
N LEU A 944 7.78 36.23 7.34
CA LEU A 944 8.82 35.23 7.10
C LEU A 944 9.61 34.90 8.37
N HIS A 945 9.96 35.93 9.15
CA HIS A 945 10.62 35.76 10.43
C HIS A 945 9.70 35.14 11.50
N VAL A 946 8.43 35.59 11.57
CA VAL A 946 7.41 35.03 12.47
C VAL A 946 7.09 33.58 12.10
N PHE A 947 7.05 33.25 10.81
CA PHE A 947 6.82 31.92 10.26
C PHE A 947 8.00 31.03 10.56
N ASN A 948 9.24 31.44 10.29
CA ASN A 948 10.41 30.65 10.67
C ASN A 948 10.41 30.41 12.19
N THR A 949 10.12 31.44 12.99
CA THR A 949 10.00 31.29 14.45
C THR A 949 8.83 30.41 14.87
N LEU A 950 7.68 30.47 14.19
CA LEU A 950 6.50 29.64 14.44
C LEU A 950 6.77 28.20 14.05
N MET A 951 7.41 27.97 12.91
CA MET A 951 7.84 26.66 12.45
C MET A 951 8.88 26.07 13.40
N ASP A 952 9.86 26.86 13.85
CA ASP A 952 10.83 26.44 14.85
C ASP A 952 10.15 26.13 16.19
N LYS A 953 9.15 26.92 16.62
CA LYS A 953 8.35 26.65 17.83
C LYS A 953 7.42 25.45 17.69
N LEU A 954 6.77 25.27 16.55
CA LEU A 954 5.91 24.12 16.28
C LEU A 954 6.75 22.84 16.22
N LYS A 955 7.91 22.89 15.55
CA LYS A 955 8.89 21.80 15.52
C LYS A 955 9.42 21.48 16.92
N ALA A 956 9.73 22.49 17.72
CA ALA A 956 10.23 22.31 19.09
C ALA A 956 9.14 21.92 20.11
N GLY A 957 7.85 22.04 19.77
CA GLY A 957 6.75 22.01 20.75
C GLY A 957 5.77 20.84 20.63
N GLU A 958 6.07 19.76 19.91
CA GLU A 958 5.12 18.65 19.63
C GLU A 958 3.80 19.08 18.93
N PHE A 959 3.65 20.36 18.54
CA PHE A 959 2.47 20.92 17.88
C PHE A 959 2.58 20.91 16.35
N TYR A 960 3.77 20.69 15.80
CA TYR A 960 3.89 20.24 14.41
C TYR A 960 3.45 18.78 14.37
N PRO A 961 2.58 18.36 13.43
CA PRO A 961 2.27 16.95 13.21
C PRO A 961 3.48 16.25 12.57
N THR A 962 4.55 16.16 13.34
CA THR A 962 5.70 15.30 13.16
C THR A 962 5.77 14.46 14.41
N ALA A 963 5.81 13.14 14.23
CA ALA A 963 6.17 12.18 15.27
C ALA A 963 5.20 12.05 16.46
N GLY A 964 3.89 11.98 16.20
CA GLY A 964 3.06 11.11 17.05
C GLY A 964 3.46 9.65 16.80
N ASN A 965 3.17 8.74 17.74
CA ASN A 965 3.41 7.27 17.67
C ASN A 965 2.74 6.54 16.46
N ASP A 966 2.35 7.24 15.41
CA ASP A 966 1.67 6.69 14.24
C ASP A 966 2.69 6.40 13.12
N ALA A 967 2.73 5.16 12.59
CA ALA A 967 3.50 4.75 11.40
C ALA A 967 3.18 5.51 10.08
N VAL A 968 2.43 6.61 10.13
CA VAL A 968 2.02 7.43 9.00
C VAL A 968 2.40 8.87 9.21
N THR A 969 3.19 9.40 8.28
CA THR A 969 3.59 10.81 8.31
C THR A 969 2.49 11.67 7.70
N VAL A 970 1.98 12.63 8.47
CA VAL A 970 0.98 13.58 7.99
C VAL A 970 1.67 14.84 7.48
N ALA A 971 1.93 14.90 6.18
CA ALA A 971 2.47 16.08 5.52
C ALA A 971 1.41 17.20 5.51
N SER A 972 1.51 18.09 6.50
CA SER A 972 0.48 19.08 6.80
C SER A 972 0.66 20.37 6.03
N ASP A 973 -0.47 21.00 5.71
CA ASP A 973 -0.54 22.37 5.24
C ASP A 973 -1.25 23.24 6.29
N PHE A 974 -0.80 24.48 6.42
CA PHE A 974 -1.22 25.37 7.48
C PHE A 974 -1.96 26.57 6.91
N LEU A 975 -3.09 26.90 7.50
CA LEU A 975 -3.76 28.18 7.30
C LEU A 975 -3.57 29.01 8.57
N ILE A 976 -2.70 30.01 8.49
CA ILE A 976 -2.30 30.85 9.63
C ILE A 976 -3.00 32.19 9.48
N TYR A 977 -3.67 32.65 10.53
CA TYR A 977 -4.20 34.00 10.59
C TYR A 977 -3.24 34.89 11.40
N GLN A 978 -2.68 35.91 10.75
CA GLN A 978 -1.92 36.96 11.41
C GLN A 978 -2.45 38.30 10.93
N LYS A 979 -3.28 38.92 11.76
CA LYS A 979 -4.00 40.15 11.44
C LYS A 979 -3.08 41.19 10.78
N PRO A 980 -3.46 41.75 9.61
CA PRO A 980 -4.76 41.61 8.92
C PRO A 980 -4.86 40.43 7.94
N ASP A 981 -3.83 39.61 7.78
CA ASP A 981 -3.66 38.69 6.66
C ASP A 981 -3.86 37.21 7.03
N TYR A 982 -4.15 36.40 6.00
CA TYR A 982 -4.10 34.95 6.07
C TYR A 982 -2.90 34.43 5.27
N TYR A 983 -2.25 33.40 5.78
CA TYR A 983 -1.12 32.75 5.15
C TYR A 983 -1.41 31.27 4.97
N LEU A 984 -1.36 30.79 3.73
CA LEU A 984 -1.50 29.39 3.37
C LEU A 984 -0.12 28.81 3.07
N VAL A 985 0.29 27.81 3.84
CA VAL A 985 1.61 27.17 3.76
C VAL A 985 1.41 25.74 3.32
N LYS A 986 2.01 25.34 2.20
CA LYS A 986 1.81 24.01 1.60
C LYS A 986 3.12 23.40 1.12
N PRO A 987 3.29 22.07 1.19
CA PRO A 987 4.43 21.41 0.55
C PRO A 987 4.55 21.75 -0.94
N MET A 988 5.77 21.94 -1.46
CA MET A 988 6.06 22.27 -2.86
C MET A 988 5.91 21.06 -3.80
N MET A 989 4.75 20.40 -3.77
CA MET A 989 4.44 19.24 -4.59
C MET A 989 3.34 19.58 -5.59
N LYS A 990 3.57 19.39 -6.89
CA LYS A 990 2.71 19.87 -7.99
C LYS A 990 1.22 19.64 -7.73
N ARG A 991 0.83 18.44 -7.30
CA ARG A 991 -0.58 18.09 -7.03
C ARG A 991 -1.30 19.02 -6.05
N LEU A 992 -0.56 19.66 -5.14
CA LEU A 992 -1.08 20.60 -4.15
C LEU A 992 -1.18 22.04 -4.69
N TRP A 993 -0.72 22.28 -5.92
CA TRP A 993 -0.67 23.60 -6.55
C TRP A 993 -1.37 23.63 -7.92
N LEU A 994 -2.16 22.61 -8.24
CA LEU A 994 -3.01 22.59 -9.44
C LEU A 994 -4.34 23.34 -9.22
N SER A 995 -5.11 23.50 -10.29
CA SER A 995 -6.36 24.27 -10.30
C SER A 995 -7.38 23.72 -9.31
N ASN A 996 -7.51 22.39 -9.23
CA ASN A 996 -8.39 21.73 -8.28
C ASN A 996 -8.02 22.01 -6.81
N ALA A 997 -6.72 22.04 -6.50
CA ALA A 997 -6.23 22.39 -5.18
C ALA A 997 -6.56 23.84 -4.82
N ALA A 998 -6.44 24.79 -5.77
CA ALA A 998 -6.77 26.19 -5.54
C ALA A 998 -8.26 26.39 -5.18
N VAL A 999 -9.17 25.72 -5.90
CA VAL A 999 -10.62 25.80 -5.63
C VAL A 999 -10.94 25.17 -4.26
N HIS A 1000 -10.35 24.02 -3.95
CA HIS A 1000 -10.52 23.36 -2.66
C HIS A 1000 -9.99 24.22 -1.50
N ASP A 1001 -8.83 24.85 -1.66
CA ASP A 1001 -8.25 25.72 -0.64
C ASP A 1001 -9.11 26.97 -0.42
N ALA A 1002 -9.67 27.57 -1.47
CA ALA A 1002 -10.62 28.67 -1.34
C ALA A 1002 -11.82 28.27 -0.46
N TYR A 1003 -12.41 27.11 -0.72
CA TYR A 1003 -13.49 26.57 0.10
C TYR A 1003 -13.07 26.32 1.55
N ARG A 1004 -11.89 25.71 1.77
CA ARG A 1004 -11.33 25.48 3.11
C ARG A 1004 -11.14 26.79 3.87
N ILE A 1005 -10.59 27.82 3.23
CA ILE A 1005 -10.38 29.14 3.82
C ILE A 1005 -11.73 29.72 4.26
N VAL A 1006 -12.71 29.77 3.36
CA VAL A 1006 -14.05 30.31 3.66
C VAL A 1006 -14.71 29.57 4.81
N LYS A 1007 -14.66 28.23 4.81
CA LYS A 1007 -15.20 27.42 5.90
C LYS A 1007 -14.51 27.71 7.22
N THR A 1008 -13.18 27.78 7.23
CA THR A 1008 -12.37 28.02 8.43
C THR A 1008 -12.68 29.40 9.03
N VAL A 1009 -12.72 30.45 8.21
CA VAL A 1009 -13.04 31.82 8.65
C VAL A 1009 -14.45 31.90 9.24
N ARG A 1010 -15.41 31.17 8.67
CA ARG A 1010 -16.79 31.16 9.18
C ARG A 1010 -16.98 30.34 10.46
N SER A 1011 -16.13 29.33 10.68
CA SER A 1011 -16.17 28.51 11.89
C SER A 1011 -15.34 29.07 13.04
N ALA A 1012 -14.43 30.02 12.77
CA ALA A 1012 -13.65 30.67 13.80
C ALA A 1012 -14.60 31.39 14.78
N PRO A 1013 -14.39 31.27 16.11
CA PRO A 1013 -15.12 32.08 17.08
C PRO A 1013 -14.98 33.54 16.66
N GLN A 1014 -16.10 34.24 16.50
CA GLN A 1014 -16.05 35.68 16.39
C GLN A 1014 -15.62 36.19 17.77
N ASP A 1015 -14.35 36.49 17.94
CA ASP A 1015 -13.89 37.29 19.07
C ASP A 1015 -14.72 38.58 19.07
N LYS A 1016 -15.59 38.69 20.09
CA LYS A 1016 -16.24 39.94 20.46
C LYS A 1016 -15.27 40.79 21.26
#